data_AF-A0A662Y9X4-F1
#
_entry.id   AF-A0A662Y9X4-F1
#
_cell.length_a   1.000
_cell.length_b   1.000
_cell.length_c   1.000
_cell.angle_alpha   90.00
_cell.angle_beta   90.00
_cell.angle_gamma   90.00
#
_symmetry.space_group_name_H-M   'P 1'
#
loop_
_entity.id
_entity.type
_entity.pdbx_description
1 polymer ?
#
loop_
_entity_poly.entity_id
_entity_poly.type
_entity_poly.pdbx_seq_one_letter_code
_entity_poly.pdbx_strand_id
1 'polypeptide(L)'
;MKCWKENVDRRVAKSSRWHSSRVGLVQTDDAVGDSLISELREAARAAEVDERIAMWSQSLLGSLRGYEKERRLLVKLAGTGRVVQLLQRAIDTSLAVLDIRDTFTATLWRKRLQQERGERVALYEAFITNKARVMREMGDESQQLEVLTLMKHGLERFGGVLAPRELDLISATFDIVARRSGITVGRIPDWFVTSEDEWTDARKASVGDGGEEACLREVAVWKELHHPHVCKSYGASHVGKPFFIHEATNRISDKNLTWQRLLGCALGLEYVHRRGFVHQHLSVLAFRKSSLENKGMLSGLGLTRLRVTKADGGVQTPAPEPSTASDVLAFGLAILALFDLNHSSDEVEGDVPLQPRPLRQLPGDRPDYLAVEEWRLLADMCAIDPTVRANMTEVVHRMRTLANDEQRQQASSSRASDPPLELLEDVKLYIWPATGQTIEELLCDIDEMCEDFQEFNPVNRPVYVRLVDVYQQLETASGPLSVDLVEGFSEILWRFYLQLEKKAAGDYSRTATLCASRVVASRNYGLHHEIDRFILNSPVLQRTASIHQWEPTWKQARKRQQAALQACLENPPLLLDELDNKCERAEALALLQYEARDYCTLVVESTAAKEGQLDILLGERLPLWFIPPYQVEIMKHLADGSFGSVYEGQWLGANVVVKQVLTDQTERENREQFRHEVDLWFTLNHRNLIKLYGACHEGQPFFVCEHARLGTLASFAKGKCRKVVWESLWYAASGLRHLHERGIVHGDLKGNNILCTGYAFGNPVIKLADFGLSVFADRVESASDEGSLGAFRWKAPECLSGAPPTFASDIYSFGMCIIEVVTGEFPWGNSIPDEAVKFHVTQKKLLPARMATFDDTQWDLVERMCCFNPEERICVDAVFQILRSIFFGCEQIP
;
A
#
# COMPACT_ATOMS: atom_id res chain seq x y z
N MET A 1 26.09 -14.83 28.78
CA MET A 1 24.76 -15.00 29.43
C MET A 1 24.10 -13.71 29.96
N LYS A 2 24.72 -12.51 29.90
CA LYS A 2 24.03 -11.25 30.29
C LYS A 2 22.89 -10.90 29.31
N CYS A 3 23.18 -10.94 28.01
CA CYS A 3 22.25 -10.60 26.94
C CYS A 3 21.10 -11.60 26.87
N TRP A 4 21.35 -12.89 27.10
CA TRP A 4 20.28 -13.90 27.18
C TRP A 4 19.28 -13.60 28.30
N LYS A 5 19.79 -13.24 29.50
CA LYS A 5 18.92 -12.88 30.64
C LYS A 5 18.04 -11.68 30.32
N GLU A 6 18.60 -10.68 29.64
CA GLU A 6 17.88 -9.45 29.28
C GLU A 6 16.85 -9.68 28.17
N ASN A 7 17.20 -10.48 27.15
CA ASN A 7 16.40 -10.60 25.94
C ASN A 7 15.44 -11.79 25.93
N VAL A 8 15.78 -12.89 26.61
CA VAL A 8 15.03 -14.15 26.63
C VAL A 8 14.39 -14.40 27.99
N ASP A 9 15.16 -14.43 29.09
CA ASP A 9 14.61 -14.81 30.41
C ASP A 9 13.47 -13.88 30.86
N ARG A 10 13.56 -12.58 30.60
CA ARG A 10 12.49 -11.60 30.92
C ARG A 10 11.15 -11.89 30.24
N ARG A 11 11.14 -12.72 29.18
CA ARG A 11 9.95 -13.02 28.36
C ARG A 11 9.32 -14.37 28.71
N VAL A 12 9.93 -15.16 29.59
CA VAL A 12 9.49 -16.52 29.91
C VAL A 12 9.48 -16.78 31.41
N ALA A 13 8.63 -17.69 31.86
CA ALA A 13 8.68 -18.17 33.24
C ALA A 13 9.97 -18.97 33.48
N LYS A 14 10.45 -19.01 34.74
CA LYS A 14 11.59 -19.85 35.14
C LYS A 14 11.41 -21.34 34.80
N SER A 15 10.16 -21.79 34.66
CA SER A 15 9.85 -23.16 34.31
C SER A 15 10.10 -23.50 32.83
N SER A 16 10.16 -22.50 31.95
CA SER A 16 10.27 -22.65 30.49
C SER A 16 11.56 -23.32 30.05
N ARG A 17 11.51 -24.09 28.94
CA ARG A 17 12.70 -24.69 28.28
C ARG A 17 13.71 -23.65 27.79
N TRP A 18 13.26 -22.40 27.60
CA TRP A 18 14.06 -21.26 27.16
C TRP A 18 14.86 -20.57 28.26
N HIS A 19 14.46 -20.75 29.53
CA HIS A 19 15.03 -19.98 30.63
C HIS A 19 16.47 -20.45 30.94
N SER A 20 17.39 -19.51 31.13
CA SER A 20 18.82 -19.79 31.30
C SER A 20 19.18 -20.63 32.54
N SER A 21 18.27 -20.75 33.51
CA SER A 21 18.45 -21.64 34.67
C SER A 21 18.27 -23.12 34.36
N ARG A 22 17.75 -23.49 33.18
CA ARG A 22 17.61 -24.88 32.75
C ARG A 22 18.90 -25.37 32.10
N VAL A 23 19.45 -26.49 32.53
CA VAL A 23 20.70 -27.04 31.98
C VAL A 23 20.40 -28.33 31.22
N GLY A 24 20.99 -28.49 30.03
CA GLY A 24 20.75 -29.66 29.18
C GLY A 24 19.35 -29.70 28.57
N LEU A 25 18.98 -30.87 28.03
CA LEU A 25 17.71 -31.07 27.36
C LEU A 25 16.54 -30.93 28.33
N VAL A 26 15.56 -30.11 27.97
CA VAL A 26 14.28 -29.99 28.68
C VAL A 26 13.20 -30.50 27.75
N GLN A 27 12.57 -31.62 28.11
CA GLN A 27 11.49 -32.21 27.31
C GLN A 27 10.17 -31.51 27.57
N THR A 28 9.50 -31.11 26.49
CA THR A 28 8.12 -30.62 26.48
C THR A 28 7.14 -31.77 26.19
N ASP A 29 5.86 -31.55 26.48
CA ASP A 29 4.82 -32.57 26.30
C ASP A 29 4.69 -33.10 24.86
N ASP A 30 5.19 -32.35 23.87
CA ASP A 30 5.07 -32.69 22.45
C ASP A 30 6.41 -32.69 21.69
N ALA A 31 7.51 -32.67 22.48
CA ALA A 31 8.92 -32.93 22.15
C ALA A 31 9.58 -32.08 21.04
N VAL A 32 8.85 -31.21 20.33
CA VAL A 32 9.36 -30.61 19.08
C VAL A 32 10.21 -29.36 19.33
N GLY A 33 11.45 -29.36 18.85
CA GLY A 33 12.40 -28.25 18.96
C GLY A 33 13.15 -28.16 20.29
N ASP A 34 12.97 -29.14 21.19
CA ASP A 34 13.61 -29.15 22.51
C ASP A 34 15.14 -29.18 22.41
N SER A 35 15.67 -29.99 21.49
CA SER A 35 17.10 -30.11 21.24
C SER A 35 17.70 -28.80 20.74
N LEU A 36 17.07 -28.15 19.75
CA LEU A 36 17.57 -26.88 19.21
C LEU A 36 17.65 -25.80 20.29
N ILE A 37 16.62 -25.67 21.11
CA ILE A 37 16.58 -24.65 22.17
C ILE A 37 17.61 -24.95 23.26
N SER A 38 17.81 -26.23 23.58
CA SER A 38 18.89 -26.65 24.46
C SER A 38 20.25 -26.25 23.91
N GLU A 39 20.53 -26.55 22.64
CA GLU A 39 21.79 -26.22 21.98
C GLU A 39 22.03 -24.70 21.94
N LEU A 40 21.01 -23.89 21.61
CA LEU A 40 21.13 -22.43 21.62
C LEU A 40 21.47 -21.88 23.02
N ARG A 41 20.84 -22.44 24.07
CA ARG A 41 21.16 -22.09 25.46
C ARG A 41 22.59 -22.46 25.83
N GLU A 42 23.04 -23.68 25.49
CA GLU A 42 24.40 -24.13 25.80
C GLU A 42 25.43 -23.32 25.00
N ALA A 43 25.16 -23.04 23.72
CA ALA A 43 25.99 -22.16 22.89
C ALA A 43 26.12 -20.77 23.50
N ALA A 44 25.02 -20.18 24.00
CA ALA A 44 25.08 -18.88 24.69
C ALA A 44 25.79 -18.92 26.05
N ARG A 45 25.96 -20.11 26.68
CA ARG A 45 26.79 -20.27 27.88
C ARG A 45 28.27 -20.36 27.54
N ALA A 46 28.59 -21.06 26.46
CA ALA A 46 29.96 -21.27 25.99
C ALA A 46 30.52 -20.06 25.23
N ALA A 47 29.66 -19.29 24.56
CA ALA A 47 30.08 -18.20 23.69
C ALA A 47 30.56 -16.96 24.48
N GLU A 48 31.66 -16.39 24.01
CA GLU A 48 32.11 -15.05 24.40
C GLU A 48 31.18 -13.95 23.84
N VAL A 49 30.45 -14.23 22.75
CA VAL A 49 29.54 -13.29 22.04
C VAL A 49 28.06 -13.66 22.25
N ASP A 50 27.62 -13.63 23.51
CA ASP A 50 26.25 -13.95 23.97
C ASP A 50 25.14 -13.09 23.31
N GLU A 51 25.46 -11.92 22.77
CA GLU A 51 24.49 -10.97 22.20
C GLU A 51 23.77 -11.51 20.96
N ARG A 52 24.51 -11.96 19.95
CA ARG A 52 23.96 -12.48 18.68
C ARG A 52 23.01 -13.65 18.91
N ILE A 53 23.44 -14.60 19.75
CA ILE A 53 22.67 -15.81 20.06
C ILE A 53 21.41 -15.45 20.86
N ALA A 54 21.51 -14.54 21.83
CA ALA A 54 20.38 -14.10 22.63
C ALA A 54 19.32 -13.34 21.80
N MET A 55 19.75 -12.46 20.90
CA MET A 55 18.84 -11.72 20.02
C MET A 55 18.13 -12.63 19.03
N TRP A 56 18.86 -13.58 18.45
CA TRP A 56 18.28 -14.58 17.57
C TRP A 56 17.28 -15.47 18.33
N SER A 57 17.66 -15.96 19.50
CA SER A 57 16.80 -16.80 20.36
C SER A 57 15.54 -16.05 20.80
N GLN A 58 15.63 -14.74 21.06
CA GLN A 58 14.47 -13.90 21.30
C GLN A 58 13.52 -13.85 20.10
N SER A 59 14.07 -13.74 18.87
CA SER A 59 13.29 -13.74 17.63
C SER A 59 12.56 -15.07 17.45
N LEU A 60 13.27 -16.18 17.60
CA LEU A 60 12.71 -17.53 17.49
C LEU A 60 11.65 -17.81 18.55
N LEU A 61 11.90 -17.41 19.80
CA LEU A 61 10.91 -17.47 20.89
C LEU A 61 9.65 -16.65 20.54
N GLY A 62 9.81 -15.49 19.89
CA GLY A 62 8.70 -14.70 19.37
C GLY A 62 7.85 -15.50 18.40
N SER A 63 8.48 -16.06 17.36
CA SER A 63 7.79 -16.85 16.33
C SER A 63 7.11 -18.11 16.86
N LEU A 64 7.66 -18.72 17.92
CA LEU A 64 7.10 -19.92 18.56
C LEU A 64 6.14 -19.61 19.71
N ARG A 65 5.98 -18.34 20.12
CA ARG A 65 5.20 -17.95 21.30
C ARG A 65 3.76 -18.45 21.26
N GLY A 66 3.10 -18.32 20.11
CA GLY A 66 1.71 -18.78 19.95
C GLY A 66 1.58 -20.28 20.18
N TYR A 67 2.53 -21.05 19.62
CA TYR A 67 2.60 -22.49 19.77
C TYR A 67 2.93 -22.93 21.21
N GLU A 68 3.88 -22.27 21.86
CA GLU A 68 4.30 -22.54 23.25
C GLU A 68 3.17 -22.29 24.27
N LYS A 69 2.29 -21.33 23.98
CA LYS A 69 1.14 -21.00 24.84
C LYS A 69 -0.08 -21.90 24.59
N GLU A 70 -0.18 -22.50 23.42
CA GLU A 70 -1.31 -23.35 23.06
C GLU A 70 -1.32 -24.62 23.91
N ARG A 71 -2.49 -24.96 24.45
CA ARG A 71 -2.71 -26.15 25.26
C ARG A 71 -3.53 -27.20 24.53
N ARG A 72 -4.27 -26.79 23.49
CA ARG A 72 -5.11 -27.66 22.70
C ARG A 72 -4.27 -28.49 21.73
N LEU A 73 -4.32 -29.80 21.88
CA LEU A 73 -3.54 -30.76 21.10
C LEU A 73 -3.95 -30.72 19.62
N LEU A 74 -5.24 -30.61 19.31
CA LEU A 74 -5.69 -30.55 17.92
C LEU A 74 -5.20 -29.28 17.20
N VAL A 75 -5.16 -28.14 17.90
CA VAL A 75 -4.62 -26.88 17.35
C VAL A 75 -3.10 -26.98 17.16
N LYS A 76 -2.39 -27.58 18.13
CA LYS A 76 -0.94 -27.86 18.02
C LYS A 76 -0.61 -28.83 16.88
N LEU A 77 -1.47 -29.82 16.63
CA LEU A 77 -1.32 -30.74 15.50
C LEU A 77 -1.49 -29.99 14.17
N ALA A 78 -2.53 -29.15 14.06
CA ALA A 78 -2.77 -28.30 12.89
C ALA A 78 -1.57 -27.39 12.56
N GLY A 79 -0.88 -26.87 13.58
CA GLY A 79 0.30 -26.02 13.43
C GLY A 79 1.62 -26.74 13.12
N THR A 80 1.63 -28.08 12.97
CA THR A 80 2.88 -28.86 12.86
C THR A 80 3.75 -28.41 11.70
N GLY A 81 3.18 -28.24 10.50
CA GLY A 81 3.94 -27.85 9.31
C GLY A 81 4.65 -26.49 9.48
N ARG A 82 3.94 -25.48 10.00
CA ARG A 82 4.50 -24.16 10.31
C ARG A 82 5.64 -24.26 11.33
N VAL A 83 5.45 -24.99 12.42
CA VAL A 83 6.46 -25.11 13.49
C VAL A 83 7.70 -25.85 12.98
N VAL A 84 7.53 -26.94 12.23
CA VAL A 84 8.66 -27.68 11.64
C VAL A 84 9.43 -26.80 10.67
N GLN A 85 8.75 -26.06 9.79
CA GLN A 85 9.42 -25.14 8.87
C GLN A 85 10.21 -24.06 9.61
N LEU A 86 9.62 -23.45 10.66
CA LEU A 86 10.30 -22.49 11.51
C LEU A 86 11.55 -23.09 12.17
N LEU A 87 11.46 -24.31 12.70
CA LEU A 87 12.58 -24.98 13.36
C LEU A 87 13.68 -25.40 12.39
N GLN A 88 13.34 -25.85 11.18
CA GLN A 88 14.32 -26.17 10.13
C GLN A 88 15.09 -24.91 9.71
N ARG A 89 14.38 -23.84 9.35
CA ARG A 89 15.00 -22.53 9.06
C ARG A 89 15.83 -22.03 10.23
N ALA A 90 15.35 -22.27 11.46
CA ALA A 90 16.06 -21.85 12.64
C ALA A 90 17.37 -22.60 12.85
N ILE A 91 17.43 -23.90 12.57
CA ILE A 91 18.69 -24.66 12.56
C ILE A 91 19.67 -24.03 11.58
N ASP A 92 19.26 -23.83 10.32
CA ASP A 92 20.15 -23.28 9.28
C ASP A 92 20.62 -21.86 9.62
N THR A 93 19.72 -21.02 10.13
CA THR A 93 20.03 -19.66 10.61
C THR A 93 21.02 -19.71 11.78
N SER A 94 20.84 -20.65 12.71
CA SER A 94 21.68 -20.75 13.92
C SER A 94 23.08 -21.22 13.57
N LEU A 95 23.22 -22.22 12.69
CA LEU A 95 24.50 -22.69 12.17
C LEU A 95 25.25 -21.55 11.50
N ALA A 96 24.55 -20.75 10.68
CA ALA A 96 25.13 -19.57 10.05
C ALA A 96 25.51 -18.49 11.07
N VAL A 97 24.64 -18.10 12.00
CA VAL A 97 24.93 -17.05 12.99
C VAL A 97 26.11 -17.43 13.89
N LEU A 98 26.26 -18.72 14.21
CA LEU A 98 27.35 -19.27 15.02
C LEU A 98 28.63 -19.58 14.22
N ASP A 99 28.61 -19.36 12.89
CA ASP A 99 29.67 -19.75 11.96
C ASP A 99 30.10 -21.23 12.08
N ILE A 100 29.14 -22.11 12.36
CA ILE A 100 29.36 -23.56 12.42
C ILE A 100 29.33 -24.10 10.99
N ARG A 101 30.52 -24.38 10.45
CA ARG A 101 30.68 -24.88 9.08
C ARG A 101 30.84 -26.40 8.99
N ASP A 102 30.97 -27.08 10.13
CA ASP A 102 31.17 -28.52 10.14
C ASP A 102 29.87 -29.27 9.81
N THR A 103 29.99 -30.21 8.86
CA THR A 103 28.83 -30.97 8.35
C THR A 103 28.27 -31.93 9.40
N PHE A 104 29.07 -32.34 10.38
CA PHE A 104 28.66 -33.27 11.42
C PHE A 104 27.64 -32.64 12.37
N THR A 105 27.93 -31.46 12.92
CA THR A 105 27.03 -30.72 13.81
C THR A 105 25.74 -30.36 13.11
N ALA A 106 25.83 -29.86 11.87
CA ALA A 106 24.65 -29.54 11.07
C ALA A 106 23.76 -30.78 10.83
N THR A 107 24.36 -31.92 10.49
CA THR A 107 23.64 -33.19 10.31
C THR A 107 23.03 -33.67 11.62
N LEU A 108 23.75 -33.53 12.73
CA LEU A 108 23.30 -33.93 14.06
C LEU A 108 22.04 -33.15 14.49
N TRP A 109 22.04 -31.83 14.31
CA TRP A 109 20.91 -30.97 14.69
C TRP A 109 19.65 -31.32 13.87
N ARG A 110 19.81 -31.50 12.55
CA ARG A 110 18.70 -31.93 11.68
C ARG A 110 18.18 -33.32 12.05
N LYS A 111 19.07 -34.25 12.37
CA LYS A 111 18.69 -35.62 12.80
C LYS A 111 17.91 -35.61 14.12
N ARG A 112 18.30 -34.77 15.09
CA ARG A 112 17.57 -34.64 16.37
C ARG A 112 16.15 -34.09 16.16
N LEU A 113 16.00 -33.05 15.33
CA LEU A 113 14.66 -32.55 14.98
C LEU A 113 13.82 -33.64 14.31
N GLN A 114 14.42 -34.46 13.44
CA GLN A 114 13.71 -35.57 12.79
C GLN A 114 13.28 -36.66 13.79
N GLN A 115 14.09 -36.94 14.80
CA GLN A 115 13.73 -37.86 15.89
C GLN A 115 12.56 -37.31 16.71
N GLU A 116 12.63 -36.05 17.14
CA GLU A 116 11.55 -35.38 17.89
C GLU A 116 10.22 -35.38 17.12
N ARG A 117 10.27 -35.16 15.80
CA ARG A 117 9.10 -35.29 14.92
C ARG A 117 8.51 -36.71 14.95
N GLY A 118 9.36 -37.75 14.92
CA GLY A 118 8.91 -39.14 15.00
C GLY A 118 8.25 -39.49 16.34
N GLU A 119 8.84 -39.03 17.45
CA GLU A 119 8.28 -39.20 18.81
C GLU A 119 6.93 -38.49 18.95
N ARG A 120 6.84 -37.27 18.40
CA ARG A 120 5.61 -36.49 18.35
C ARG A 120 4.50 -37.22 17.58
N VAL A 121 4.80 -37.77 16.40
CA VAL A 121 3.80 -38.51 15.61
C VAL A 121 3.22 -39.68 16.41
N ALA A 122 4.06 -40.47 17.08
CA ALA A 122 3.60 -41.59 17.91
C ALA A 122 2.68 -41.14 19.06
N LEU A 123 2.98 -40.00 19.70
CA LEU A 123 2.13 -39.41 20.73
C LEU A 123 0.75 -39.04 20.18
N TYR A 124 0.69 -38.43 19.00
CA TYR A 124 -0.59 -38.04 18.39
C TYR A 124 -1.37 -39.23 17.83
N GLU A 125 -0.71 -40.25 17.28
CA GLU A 125 -1.34 -41.53 16.90
C GLU A 125 -2.04 -42.19 18.11
N ALA A 126 -1.37 -42.21 19.27
CA ALA A 126 -1.97 -42.69 20.51
C ALA A 126 -3.13 -41.79 20.99
N PHE A 127 -3.04 -40.48 20.78
CA PHE A 127 -4.11 -39.54 21.11
C PHE A 127 -5.38 -39.78 20.26
N ILE A 128 -5.25 -39.92 18.93
CA ILE A 128 -6.41 -40.02 18.02
C ILE A 128 -7.19 -41.33 18.17
N THR A 129 -6.56 -42.40 18.64
CA THR A 129 -7.23 -43.68 18.91
C THR A 129 -8.18 -43.59 20.13
N ASN A 130 -7.93 -42.66 21.06
CA ASN A 130 -8.78 -42.43 22.21
C ASN A 130 -9.97 -41.52 21.85
N LYS A 131 -11.07 -42.13 21.39
CA LYS A 131 -12.28 -41.42 20.94
C LYS A 131 -12.81 -40.41 21.96
N ALA A 132 -12.81 -40.74 23.25
CA ALA A 132 -13.34 -39.87 24.32
C ALA A 132 -12.44 -38.65 24.57
N ARG A 133 -11.12 -38.81 24.43
CA ARG A 133 -10.16 -37.70 24.53
C ARG A 133 -10.29 -36.76 23.33
N VAL A 134 -10.38 -37.31 22.12
CA VAL A 134 -10.63 -36.52 20.90
C VAL A 134 -11.94 -35.73 21.01
N MET A 135 -13.03 -36.33 21.49
CA MET A 135 -14.32 -35.62 21.67
C MET A 135 -14.22 -34.45 22.65
N ARG A 136 -13.50 -34.62 23.77
CA ARG A 136 -13.28 -33.52 24.72
C ARG A 136 -12.42 -32.41 24.13
N GLU A 137 -11.44 -32.77 23.30
CA GLU A 137 -10.51 -31.83 22.68
C GLU A 137 -11.16 -31.02 21.53
N MET A 138 -12.08 -31.65 20.80
CA MET A 138 -12.85 -31.01 19.73
C MET A 138 -13.65 -29.81 20.24
N GLY A 139 -14.24 -29.93 21.43
CA GLY A 139 -14.99 -28.84 22.05
C GLY A 139 -16.30 -28.54 21.32
N ASP A 140 -16.74 -27.28 21.36
CA ASP A 140 -17.96 -26.80 20.69
C ASP A 140 -17.80 -26.63 19.16
N GLU A 141 -18.89 -26.26 18.48
CA GLU A 141 -18.92 -26.12 17.01
C GLU A 141 -17.91 -25.07 16.49
N SER A 142 -17.71 -23.96 17.22
CA SER A 142 -16.74 -22.92 16.84
C SER A 142 -15.30 -23.43 16.97
N GLN A 143 -15.02 -24.15 18.04
CA GLN A 143 -13.74 -24.81 18.28
C GLN A 143 -13.44 -25.91 17.26
N GLN A 144 -14.46 -26.62 16.78
CA GLN A 144 -14.36 -27.64 15.73
C GLN A 144 -14.05 -27.01 14.37
N LEU A 145 -14.77 -25.94 13.99
CA LEU A 145 -14.52 -25.20 12.77
C LEU A 145 -13.11 -24.61 12.75
N GLU A 146 -12.66 -24.02 13.86
CA GLU A 146 -11.30 -23.51 14.01
C GLU A 146 -10.26 -24.60 13.75
N VAL A 147 -10.37 -25.76 14.41
CA VAL A 147 -9.42 -26.85 14.22
C VAL A 147 -9.40 -27.34 12.77
N LEU A 148 -10.57 -27.53 12.15
CA LEU A 148 -10.65 -27.99 10.76
C LEU A 148 -10.04 -26.98 9.78
N THR A 149 -10.35 -25.69 9.96
CA THR A 149 -9.81 -24.60 9.14
C THR A 149 -8.29 -24.50 9.30
N LEU A 150 -7.77 -24.58 10.53
CA LEU A 150 -6.33 -24.57 10.78
C LEU A 150 -5.61 -25.80 10.22
N MET A 151 -6.20 -27.00 10.33
CA MET A 151 -5.62 -28.22 9.77
C MET A 151 -5.56 -28.14 8.24
N LYS A 152 -6.65 -27.71 7.61
CA LYS A 152 -6.70 -27.54 6.15
C LYS A 152 -5.69 -26.49 5.68
N HIS A 153 -5.61 -25.36 6.36
CA HIS A 153 -4.60 -24.34 6.09
C HIS A 153 -3.18 -24.89 6.24
N GLY A 154 -2.93 -25.67 7.29
CA GLY A 154 -1.67 -26.36 7.54
C GLY A 154 -1.26 -27.28 6.40
N LEU A 155 -2.19 -28.09 5.91
CA LEU A 155 -2.00 -29.02 4.80
C LEU A 155 -1.77 -28.29 3.47
N GLU A 156 -2.59 -27.28 3.15
CA GLU A 156 -2.48 -26.51 1.90
C GLU A 156 -1.19 -25.69 1.83
N ARG A 157 -0.79 -25.03 2.93
CA ARG A 157 0.35 -24.10 2.94
C ARG A 157 1.69 -24.76 3.30
N PHE A 158 1.68 -25.78 4.15
CA PHE A 158 2.91 -26.39 4.70
C PHE A 158 3.04 -27.89 4.40
N GLY A 159 2.18 -28.45 3.55
CA GLY A 159 2.19 -29.87 3.19
C GLY A 159 3.55 -30.38 2.70
N GLY A 160 4.29 -29.58 1.93
CA GLY A 160 5.62 -29.94 1.41
C GLY A 160 6.72 -30.09 2.47
N VAL A 161 6.52 -29.58 3.68
CA VAL A 161 7.48 -29.69 4.81
C VAL A 161 7.19 -30.91 5.68
N LEU A 162 5.97 -31.43 5.63
CA LEU A 162 5.51 -32.55 6.44
C LEU A 162 6.09 -33.87 5.93
N ALA A 163 6.48 -34.74 6.85
CA ALA A 163 6.82 -36.12 6.55
C ALA A 163 5.54 -36.90 6.18
N PRO A 164 5.61 -37.98 5.38
CA PRO A 164 4.43 -38.74 4.97
C PRO A 164 3.55 -39.17 6.16
N ARG A 165 4.15 -39.66 7.25
CA ARG A 165 3.42 -40.04 8.48
C ARG A 165 2.73 -38.86 9.18
N GLU A 166 3.33 -37.67 9.16
CA GLU A 166 2.69 -36.47 9.72
C GLU A 166 1.50 -36.04 8.86
N LEU A 167 1.66 -36.10 7.53
CA LEU A 167 0.60 -35.80 6.57
C LEU A 167 -0.60 -36.75 6.74
N ASP A 168 -0.33 -38.05 6.84
CA ASP A 168 -1.34 -39.10 7.05
C ASP A 168 -2.07 -38.88 8.38
N LEU A 169 -1.33 -38.59 9.45
CA LEU A 169 -1.87 -38.33 10.79
C LEU A 169 -2.79 -37.10 10.79
N ILE A 170 -2.35 -35.98 10.20
CA ILE A 170 -3.14 -34.74 10.16
C ILE A 170 -4.39 -34.94 9.29
N SER A 171 -4.25 -35.60 8.14
CA SER A 171 -5.37 -35.89 7.23
C SER A 171 -6.40 -36.82 7.87
N ALA A 172 -5.95 -37.90 8.51
CA ALA A 172 -6.83 -38.82 9.24
C ALA A 172 -7.55 -38.10 10.40
N THR A 173 -6.85 -37.19 11.10
CA THR A 173 -7.46 -36.40 12.18
C THR A 173 -8.49 -35.44 11.63
N PHE A 174 -8.22 -34.75 10.52
CA PHE A 174 -9.16 -33.88 9.82
C PHE A 174 -10.45 -34.66 9.47
N ASP A 175 -10.32 -35.84 8.87
CA ASP A 175 -11.47 -36.69 8.51
C ASP A 175 -12.27 -37.17 9.73
N ILE A 176 -11.60 -37.45 10.86
CA ILE A 176 -12.27 -37.84 12.10
C ILE A 176 -13.07 -36.67 12.66
N VAL A 177 -12.47 -35.48 12.72
CA VAL A 177 -13.12 -34.28 13.24
C VAL A 177 -14.29 -33.88 12.35
N ALA A 178 -14.10 -33.82 11.03
CA ALA A 178 -15.12 -33.44 10.05
C ALA A 178 -16.31 -34.41 10.04
N ARG A 179 -16.07 -35.72 10.06
CA ARG A 179 -17.16 -36.72 10.12
C ARG A 179 -17.98 -36.65 11.39
N ARG A 180 -17.37 -36.26 12.52
CA ARG A 180 -18.05 -36.19 13.81
C ARG A 180 -18.76 -34.87 14.04
N SER A 181 -18.22 -33.77 13.53
CA SER A 181 -18.85 -32.44 13.62
C SER A 181 -19.93 -32.24 12.54
N GLY A 182 -19.79 -32.89 11.39
CA GLY A 182 -20.61 -32.61 10.20
C GLY A 182 -20.21 -31.34 9.46
N ILE A 183 -19.12 -30.68 9.87
CA ILE A 183 -18.63 -29.43 9.28
C ILE A 183 -17.78 -29.73 8.04
N THR A 184 -18.01 -28.98 6.97
CA THR A 184 -17.18 -29.02 5.76
C THR A 184 -16.45 -27.69 5.59
N VAL A 185 -15.13 -27.74 5.44
CA VAL A 185 -14.31 -26.55 5.20
C VAL A 185 -13.94 -26.48 3.72
N GLY A 186 -14.26 -25.35 3.07
CA GLY A 186 -13.89 -25.04 1.69
C GLY A 186 -12.38 -24.79 1.51
N ARG A 187 -11.95 -24.33 0.32
CA ARG A 187 -10.55 -23.92 0.10
C ARG A 187 -10.19 -22.78 1.06
N ILE A 188 -8.99 -22.81 1.64
CA ILE A 188 -8.56 -21.72 2.52
C ILE A 188 -8.20 -20.51 1.66
N PRO A 189 -8.77 -19.32 1.96
CA PRO A 189 -8.43 -18.11 1.20
C PRO A 189 -6.98 -17.67 1.45
N ASP A 190 -6.35 -17.08 0.43
CA ASP A 190 -4.94 -16.64 0.50
C ASP A 190 -4.71 -15.52 1.54
N TRP A 191 -5.76 -14.79 1.92
CA TRP A 191 -5.72 -13.77 2.98
C TRP A 191 -5.82 -14.35 4.40
N PHE A 192 -6.07 -15.65 4.56
CA PHE A 192 -6.23 -16.28 5.86
C PHE A 192 -4.90 -16.31 6.61
N VAL A 193 -4.93 -15.83 7.86
CA VAL A 193 -3.75 -15.69 8.72
C VAL A 193 -4.02 -16.23 10.10
N THR A 194 -3.01 -16.83 10.71
CA THR A 194 -3.11 -17.44 12.04
C THR A 194 -2.51 -16.57 13.14
N SER A 195 -1.65 -15.59 12.78
CA SER A 195 -0.98 -14.70 13.72
C SER A 195 -0.51 -13.40 13.06
N GLU A 196 -0.30 -12.37 13.87
CA GLU A 196 0.37 -11.11 13.49
C GLU A 196 1.89 -11.23 13.38
N ASP A 197 2.48 -12.31 13.89
CA ASP A 197 3.94 -12.50 13.94
C ASP A 197 4.61 -12.52 12.55
N GLU A 198 3.85 -12.72 11.47
CA GLU A 198 4.35 -12.67 10.09
C GLU A 198 4.65 -11.24 9.60
N TRP A 199 4.18 -10.19 10.28
CA TRP A 199 4.37 -8.79 9.88
C TRP A 199 4.97 -7.95 11.01
N THR A 200 6.18 -7.45 10.79
CA THR A 200 6.80 -6.46 11.68
C THR A 200 5.94 -5.18 11.72
N ASP A 201 5.55 -4.73 12.91
CA ASP A 201 4.75 -3.52 13.13
C ASP A 201 3.35 -3.54 12.47
N ALA A 202 2.72 -4.71 12.34
CA ALA A 202 1.28 -4.77 12.04
C ALA A 202 0.43 -4.53 13.29
N ARG A 203 -0.85 -4.20 13.11
CA ARG A 203 -1.83 -4.16 14.20
C ARG A 203 -2.93 -5.19 14.00
N LYS A 204 -3.25 -5.86 15.09
CA LYS A 204 -4.44 -6.69 15.23
C LYS A 204 -5.66 -5.84 15.64
N ALA A 205 -6.72 -5.93 14.86
CA ALA A 205 -8.03 -5.37 15.20
C ALA A 205 -9.02 -6.50 15.48
N SER A 206 -9.83 -6.37 16.53
CA SER A 206 -10.93 -7.31 16.80
C SER A 206 -12.08 -7.08 15.83
N VAL A 207 -12.68 -8.16 15.34
CA VAL A 207 -14.01 -8.10 14.76
C VAL A 207 -14.98 -7.75 15.90
N GLY A 208 -15.95 -6.86 15.67
CA GLY A 208 -16.97 -6.52 16.67
C GLY A 208 -17.88 -7.71 16.99
N ASP A 209 -19.09 -7.46 17.49
CA ASP A 209 -20.02 -8.50 17.96
C ASP A 209 -20.60 -9.42 16.86
N GLY A 210 -20.14 -9.28 15.60
CA GLY A 210 -20.65 -10.01 14.45
C GLY A 210 -19.99 -11.36 14.14
N GLY A 211 -18.99 -11.78 14.92
CA GLY A 211 -18.38 -13.11 14.82
C GLY A 211 -17.73 -13.42 13.46
N GLU A 212 -17.76 -14.70 13.08
CA GLU A 212 -17.15 -15.23 11.85
C GLU A 212 -17.73 -14.60 10.57
N GLU A 213 -19.06 -14.58 10.44
CA GLU A 213 -19.72 -14.12 9.22
C GLU A 213 -19.44 -12.65 8.94
N ALA A 214 -19.42 -11.81 9.99
CA ALA A 214 -19.02 -10.41 9.85
C ALA A 214 -17.55 -10.28 9.41
N CYS A 215 -16.65 -11.10 9.96
CA CYS A 215 -15.24 -11.12 9.54
C CYS A 215 -15.09 -11.46 8.04
N LEU A 216 -15.81 -12.49 7.58
CA LEU A 216 -15.79 -12.92 6.18
C LEU A 216 -16.32 -11.83 5.24
N ARG A 217 -17.42 -11.16 5.61
CA ARG A 217 -17.96 -10.04 4.82
C ARG A 217 -17.01 -8.87 4.76
N GLU A 218 -16.46 -8.44 5.89
CA GLU A 218 -15.55 -7.30 5.96
C GLU A 218 -14.22 -7.55 5.25
N VAL A 219 -13.60 -8.73 5.39
CA VAL A 219 -12.35 -9.05 4.69
C VAL A 219 -12.57 -9.14 3.18
N ALA A 220 -13.74 -9.61 2.74
CA ALA A 220 -14.10 -9.68 1.33
C ALA A 220 -14.20 -8.28 0.70
N VAL A 221 -14.65 -7.27 1.45
CA VAL A 221 -14.63 -5.87 1.02
C VAL A 221 -13.22 -5.30 1.09
N TRP A 222 -12.54 -5.45 2.23
CA TRP A 222 -11.27 -4.78 2.47
C TRP A 222 -10.16 -5.26 1.53
N LYS A 223 -10.15 -6.53 1.13
CA LYS A 223 -9.19 -7.05 0.13
C LYS A 223 -9.32 -6.40 -1.25
N GLU A 224 -10.46 -5.79 -1.57
CA GLU A 224 -10.69 -5.11 -2.86
C GLU A 224 -10.14 -3.67 -2.83
N LEU A 225 -9.89 -3.11 -1.65
CA LEU A 225 -9.52 -1.71 -1.46
C LEU A 225 -8.01 -1.51 -1.49
N HIS A 226 -7.56 -0.80 -2.52
CA HIS A 226 -6.16 -0.47 -2.76
C HIS A 226 -6.04 1.01 -3.07
N HIS A 227 -5.72 1.84 -2.08
CA HIS A 227 -5.62 3.28 -2.27
C HIS A 227 -4.62 3.89 -1.26
N PRO A 228 -3.85 4.95 -1.62
CA PRO A 228 -2.89 5.58 -0.71
C PRO A 228 -3.47 6.04 0.64
N HIS A 229 -4.78 6.29 0.68
CA HIS A 229 -5.52 6.77 1.85
C HIS A 229 -6.51 5.74 2.43
N VAL A 230 -6.37 4.46 2.10
CA VAL A 230 -7.10 3.36 2.78
C VAL A 230 -6.08 2.47 3.46
N CYS A 231 -6.32 2.08 4.71
CA CYS A 231 -5.42 1.21 5.46
C CYS A 231 -5.20 -0.11 4.73
N LYS A 232 -3.95 -0.56 4.62
CA LYS A 232 -3.65 -1.85 3.97
C LYS A 232 -4.12 -3.01 4.85
N SER A 233 -4.83 -3.96 4.28
CA SER A 233 -5.13 -5.25 4.91
C SER A 233 -4.01 -6.24 4.63
N TYR A 234 -3.52 -6.92 5.66
CA TYR A 234 -2.52 -7.98 5.57
C TYR A 234 -3.14 -9.37 5.66
N GLY A 235 -4.32 -9.47 6.26
CA GLY A 235 -5.08 -10.72 6.33
C GLY A 235 -6.11 -10.70 7.47
N ALA A 236 -6.84 -11.79 7.61
CA ALA A 236 -7.78 -11.98 8.71
C ALA A 236 -7.89 -13.45 9.15
N SER A 237 -8.27 -13.66 10.41
CA SER A 237 -8.78 -14.96 10.89
C SER A 237 -10.26 -14.81 11.16
N HIS A 238 -11.09 -15.62 10.50
CA HIS A 238 -12.52 -15.69 10.75
C HIS A 238 -12.90 -16.75 11.80
N VAL A 239 -11.97 -17.64 12.15
CA VAL A 239 -12.16 -18.71 13.14
C VAL A 239 -11.55 -18.36 14.50
N GLY A 240 -11.99 -19.09 15.54
CA GLY A 240 -11.55 -18.90 16.92
C GLY A 240 -12.06 -17.57 17.47
N LYS A 241 -11.14 -16.67 17.84
CA LYS A 241 -11.48 -15.26 18.12
C LYS A 241 -11.18 -14.42 16.88
N PRO A 242 -12.18 -14.01 16.07
CA PRO A 242 -11.93 -13.39 14.79
C PRO A 242 -11.16 -12.07 14.89
N PHE A 243 -10.26 -11.83 13.93
CA PHE A 243 -9.44 -10.61 13.91
C PHE A 243 -8.94 -10.26 12.52
N PHE A 244 -8.60 -8.99 12.33
CA PHE A 244 -7.89 -8.47 11.15
C PHE A 244 -6.46 -8.11 11.50
N ILE A 245 -5.57 -8.28 10.55
CA ILE A 245 -4.22 -7.75 10.57
C ILE A 245 -4.14 -6.67 9.51
N HIS A 246 -3.73 -5.47 9.90
CA HIS A 246 -3.63 -4.34 8.98
C HIS A 246 -2.40 -3.47 9.28
N GLU A 247 -2.13 -2.52 8.38
CA GLU A 247 -1.05 -1.54 8.51
C GLU A 247 -1.10 -0.79 9.84
N ALA A 248 0.05 -0.62 10.49
CA ALA A 248 0.14 0.20 11.70
C ALA A 248 -0.27 1.64 11.41
N THR A 249 -1.34 2.04 12.06
CA THR A 249 -1.83 3.41 12.03
C THR A 249 -2.11 3.88 13.45
N ASN A 250 -2.01 5.18 13.64
CA ASN A 250 -2.39 5.82 14.88
C ASN A 250 -3.80 6.40 14.72
N ARG A 251 -4.49 6.56 15.86
CA ARG A 251 -5.70 7.41 15.86
C ARG A 251 -5.27 8.83 15.53
N ILE A 252 -6.13 9.56 14.85
CA ILE A 252 -5.96 11.01 14.74
C ILE A 252 -6.15 11.55 16.15
N SER A 253 -5.07 12.04 16.75
CA SER A 253 -5.04 12.66 18.08
C SER A 253 -4.90 14.17 17.94
N ASP A 254 -5.37 14.87 18.96
CA ASP A 254 -5.67 16.30 19.02
C ASP A 254 -4.48 17.18 18.65
N LYS A 255 -3.29 16.85 19.17
CA LYS A 255 -2.07 17.63 18.96
C LYS A 255 -1.66 17.59 17.48
N ASN A 256 -1.95 18.67 16.75
CA ASN A 256 -1.60 18.96 15.36
C ASN A 256 -2.58 18.44 14.29
N LEU A 257 -3.90 18.43 14.51
CA LEU A 257 -4.87 18.20 13.41
C LEU A 257 -4.61 19.21 12.26
N THR A 258 -4.64 18.74 11.01
CA THR A 258 -4.42 19.58 9.83
C THR A 258 -5.42 19.25 8.73
N TRP A 259 -5.75 20.24 7.89
CA TRP A 259 -6.61 20.02 6.73
C TRP A 259 -6.00 19.03 5.74
N GLN A 260 -4.67 19.00 5.61
CA GLN A 260 -3.98 17.99 4.78
C GLN A 260 -4.27 16.55 5.23
N ARG A 261 -4.43 16.30 6.54
CA ARG A 261 -4.78 14.97 7.06
C ARG A 261 -6.26 14.65 6.84
N LEU A 262 -7.13 15.62 7.06
CA LEU A 262 -8.57 15.46 6.82
C LEU A 262 -8.85 15.20 5.33
N LEU A 263 -8.16 15.92 4.43
CA LEU A 263 -8.19 15.68 2.99
C LEU A 263 -7.82 14.23 2.65
N GLY A 264 -6.78 13.68 3.28
CA GLY A 264 -6.43 12.27 3.10
C GLY A 264 -7.57 11.33 3.47
N CYS A 265 -8.25 11.57 4.59
CA CYS A 265 -9.42 10.80 4.99
C CYS A 265 -10.58 10.94 3.98
N ALA A 266 -10.81 12.15 3.48
CA ALA A 266 -11.83 12.45 2.48
C ALA A 266 -11.56 11.73 1.15
N LEU A 267 -10.30 11.69 0.68
CA LEU A 267 -9.89 10.94 -0.51
C LEU A 267 -10.11 9.44 -0.32
N GLY A 268 -9.82 8.90 0.87
CA GLY A 268 -10.14 7.51 1.21
C GLY A 268 -11.63 7.21 1.16
N LEU A 269 -12.46 8.11 1.71
CA LEU A 269 -13.92 7.96 1.72
C LEU A 269 -14.53 8.11 0.32
N GLU A 270 -14.07 9.07 -0.48
CA GLU A 270 -14.49 9.22 -1.88
C GLU A 270 -14.13 7.98 -2.70
N TYR A 271 -12.92 7.41 -2.52
CA TYR A 271 -12.52 6.16 -3.16
C TYR A 271 -13.46 5.01 -2.82
N VAL A 272 -13.79 4.83 -1.53
CA VAL A 272 -14.71 3.79 -1.06
C VAL A 272 -16.11 3.97 -1.66
N HIS A 273 -16.64 5.20 -1.68
CA HIS A 273 -17.93 5.52 -2.32
C HIS A 273 -17.93 5.21 -3.82
N ARG A 274 -16.84 5.54 -4.52
CA ARG A 274 -16.67 5.22 -5.95
C ARG A 274 -16.60 3.73 -6.25
N ARG A 275 -16.28 2.89 -5.25
CA ARG A 275 -16.31 1.42 -5.34
C ARG A 275 -17.66 0.82 -4.94
N GLY A 276 -18.67 1.65 -4.66
CA GLY A 276 -20.02 1.21 -4.29
C GLY A 276 -20.13 0.75 -2.83
N PHE A 277 -19.23 1.19 -1.97
CA PHE A 277 -19.26 0.89 -0.52
C PHE A 277 -19.58 2.14 0.29
N VAL A 278 -20.22 1.93 1.43
CA VAL A 278 -20.54 2.95 2.44
C VAL A 278 -20.29 2.37 3.83
N HIS A 279 -20.09 3.21 4.85
CA HIS A 279 -19.96 2.71 6.21
C HIS A 279 -21.33 2.44 6.84
N GLN A 280 -21.44 1.33 7.58
CA GLN A 280 -22.62 1.06 8.40
C GLN A 280 -22.75 2.10 9.52
N HIS A 281 -21.63 2.42 10.18
CA HIS A 281 -21.54 3.40 11.26
C HIS A 281 -20.20 4.14 11.17
N LEU A 282 -20.10 5.16 10.31
CA LEU A 282 -18.91 5.98 10.22
C LEU A 282 -18.70 6.76 11.53
N SER A 283 -17.51 6.67 12.10
CA SER A 283 -17.14 7.37 13.33
C SER A 283 -15.69 7.83 13.26
N VAL A 284 -15.27 8.65 14.24
CA VAL A 284 -13.88 9.13 14.33
C VAL A 284 -12.86 7.97 14.37
N LEU A 285 -13.26 6.78 14.84
CA LEU A 285 -12.41 5.59 14.87
C LEU A 285 -12.06 5.04 13.47
N ALA A 286 -12.82 5.40 12.44
CA ALA A 286 -12.51 5.04 11.06
C ALA A 286 -11.36 5.90 10.51
N PHE A 287 -11.16 7.11 11.04
CA PHE A 287 -10.12 8.02 10.57
C PHE A 287 -8.80 7.78 11.32
N ARG A 288 -7.75 7.55 10.54
CA ARG A 288 -6.44 7.13 11.02
C ARG A 288 -5.38 8.06 10.47
N LYS A 289 -4.26 8.12 11.18
CA LYS A 289 -3.03 8.75 10.70
C LYS A 289 -2.03 7.64 10.37
N SER A 290 -1.44 7.70 9.18
CA SER A 290 -0.35 6.80 8.83
C SER A 290 0.80 6.95 9.85
N SER A 291 1.38 5.82 10.25
CA SER A 291 2.58 5.83 11.08
C SER A 291 3.84 6.17 10.28
N LEU A 292 3.79 5.97 8.96
CA LEU A 292 4.93 6.08 8.03
C LEU A 292 4.97 7.42 7.29
N GLU A 293 3.80 7.97 6.99
CA GLU A 293 3.63 9.19 6.21
C GLU A 293 2.78 10.19 7.00
N ASN A 294 2.99 11.50 6.80
CA ASN A 294 2.12 12.52 7.38
C ASN A 294 0.81 12.65 6.56
N LYS A 295 0.02 11.57 6.47
CA LYS A 295 -1.26 11.53 5.74
C LYS A 295 -2.38 10.92 6.58
N GLY A 296 -3.60 11.40 6.34
CA GLY A 296 -4.81 10.75 6.84
C GLY A 296 -5.16 9.51 6.04
N MET A 297 -5.79 8.55 6.68
CA MET A 297 -6.19 7.27 6.12
C MET A 297 -7.57 6.87 6.64
N LEU A 298 -8.31 6.13 5.83
CA LEU A 298 -9.56 5.49 6.20
C LEU A 298 -9.35 4.01 6.55
N SER A 299 -9.90 3.56 7.66
CA SER A 299 -9.98 2.14 7.99
C SER A 299 -10.96 1.41 7.07
N GLY A 300 -10.62 0.22 6.60
CA GLY A 300 -11.53 -0.61 5.81
C GLY A 300 -12.60 -1.35 6.63
N LEU A 301 -12.68 -1.11 7.95
CA LEU A 301 -13.64 -1.76 8.85
C LEU A 301 -15.02 -1.11 8.79
N GLY A 302 -16.06 -1.93 8.94
CA GLY A 302 -17.46 -1.45 9.01
C GLY A 302 -18.03 -0.97 7.68
N LEU A 303 -17.47 -1.43 6.56
CA LEU A 303 -17.96 -1.15 5.21
C LEU A 303 -19.04 -2.15 4.80
N THR A 304 -20.03 -1.67 4.06
CA THR A 304 -21.07 -2.47 3.42
C THR A 304 -21.28 -2.02 1.98
N ARG A 305 -21.71 -2.93 1.11
CA ARG A 305 -22.11 -2.58 -0.25
C ARG A 305 -23.37 -1.72 -0.20
N LEU A 306 -23.40 -0.63 -0.95
CA LEU A 306 -24.54 0.26 -1.07
C LEU A 306 -25.72 -0.50 -1.71
N ARG A 307 -26.89 -0.48 -1.07
CA ARG A 307 -28.12 -1.09 -1.60
C ARG A 307 -28.99 0.00 -2.22
N VAL A 308 -29.55 -0.27 -3.40
CA VAL A 308 -30.54 0.61 -4.04
C VAL A 308 -31.92 0.12 -3.59
N THR A 309 -32.62 0.89 -2.76
CA THR A 309 -33.99 0.55 -2.38
C THR A 309 -34.99 0.88 -3.49
N LYS A 310 -35.88 -0.05 -3.81
CA LYS A 310 -37.09 0.25 -4.58
C LYS A 310 -37.94 1.25 -3.81
N ALA A 311 -38.42 2.28 -4.49
CA ALA A 311 -39.49 3.13 -4.01
C ALA A 311 -40.82 2.34 -4.04
N ASP A 312 -40.93 1.24 -3.29
CA ASP A 312 -42.21 0.60 -3.03
C ASP A 312 -42.77 1.21 -1.73
N GLY A 313 -43.94 1.84 -1.84
CA GLY A 313 -44.61 2.64 -0.81
C GLY A 313 -45.11 1.88 0.41
N GLY A 314 -44.23 1.13 1.08
CA GLY A 314 -44.49 0.48 2.36
C GLY A 314 -43.99 1.33 3.52
N VAL A 315 -44.89 1.73 4.41
CA VAL A 315 -44.59 2.38 5.68
C VAL A 315 -43.86 1.38 6.59
N GLN A 316 -42.54 1.40 6.54
CA GLN A 316 -41.69 0.99 7.65
C GLN A 316 -40.83 2.20 7.99
N THR A 317 -40.93 2.71 9.21
CA THR A 317 -39.97 3.65 9.76
C THR A 317 -38.67 2.91 10.05
N PRO A 318 -37.51 3.24 9.44
CA PRO A 318 -36.26 2.62 9.83
C PRO A 318 -35.24 3.68 10.26
N ALA A 319 -34.22 3.27 11.01
CA ALA A 319 -32.98 4.04 11.07
C ALA A 319 -32.50 4.36 9.64
N PRO A 320 -31.89 5.53 9.37
CA PRO A 320 -31.47 5.89 8.02
C PRO A 320 -30.54 4.80 7.48
N GLU A 321 -30.89 4.23 6.33
CA GLU A 321 -30.04 3.23 5.68
C GLU A 321 -28.65 3.82 5.37
N PRO A 322 -27.58 3.01 5.49
CA PRO A 322 -26.24 3.42 5.09
C PRO A 322 -26.23 3.98 3.66
N SER A 323 -25.78 5.22 3.50
CA SER A 323 -25.73 5.94 2.23
C SER A 323 -24.50 6.84 2.17
N THR A 324 -24.14 7.27 0.97
CA THR A 324 -23.05 8.26 0.79
C THR A 324 -23.35 9.55 1.55
N ALA A 325 -24.63 9.97 1.55
CA ALA A 325 -25.08 11.15 2.29
C ALA A 325 -24.97 10.96 3.81
N SER A 326 -25.22 9.76 4.36
CA SER A 326 -25.02 9.50 5.79
C SER A 326 -23.55 9.51 6.18
N ASP A 327 -22.67 9.00 5.31
CA ASP A 327 -21.22 9.06 5.51
C ASP A 327 -20.70 10.51 5.48
N VAL A 328 -21.17 11.35 4.56
CA VAL A 328 -20.80 12.79 4.53
C VAL A 328 -21.19 13.48 5.83
N LEU A 329 -22.43 13.26 6.31
CA LEU A 329 -22.90 13.82 7.58
C LEU A 329 -22.03 13.36 8.76
N ALA A 330 -21.79 12.06 8.86
CA ALA A 330 -20.97 11.49 9.93
C ALA A 330 -19.52 12.00 9.88
N PHE A 331 -18.98 12.22 8.67
CA PHE A 331 -17.65 12.79 8.50
C PHE A 331 -17.60 14.26 8.94
N GLY A 332 -18.60 15.08 8.58
CA GLY A 332 -18.71 16.46 9.04
C GLY A 332 -18.75 16.59 10.56
N LEU A 333 -19.58 15.78 11.21
CA LEU A 333 -19.68 15.72 12.67
C LEU A 333 -18.38 15.22 13.32
N ALA A 334 -17.70 14.26 12.70
CA ALA A 334 -16.42 13.74 13.18
C ALA A 334 -15.30 14.80 13.09
N ILE A 335 -15.28 15.62 12.03
CA ILE A 335 -14.32 16.72 11.89
C ILE A 335 -14.52 17.74 13.00
N LEU A 336 -15.76 18.16 13.26
CA LEU A 336 -16.04 19.09 14.35
C LEU A 336 -15.62 18.51 15.70
N ALA A 337 -15.95 17.24 15.98
CA ALA A 337 -15.56 16.58 17.22
C ALA A 337 -14.03 16.51 17.41
N LEU A 338 -13.26 16.40 16.33
CA LEU A 338 -11.80 16.45 16.36
C LEU A 338 -11.27 17.87 16.61
N PHE A 339 -11.90 18.91 16.04
CA PHE A 339 -11.54 20.30 16.30
C PHE A 339 -11.88 20.72 17.74
N ASP A 340 -13.06 20.35 18.24
CA ASP A 340 -13.46 20.57 19.63
C ASP A 340 -12.42 19.99 20.60
N LEU A 341 -11.95 18.78 20.31
CA LEU A 341 -10.98 18.10 21.15
C LEU A 341 -9.58 18.75 21.10
N ASN A 342 -9.19 19.33 19.96
CA ASN A 342 -7.96 20.12 19.82
C ASN A 342 -8.00 21.45 20.58
N HIS A 343 -9.20 21.98 20.87
CA HIS A 343 -9.37 23.27 21.54
C HIS A 343 -9.92 23.18 22.97
N SER A 344 -10.32 22.00 23.44
CA SER A 344 -10.63 21.76 24.85
C SER A 344 -9.33 21.71 25.67
N SER A 345 -9.08 22.77 26.43
CA SER A 345 -7.85 23.04 27.21
C SER A 345 -7.84 22.40 28.62
N ASP A 346 -8.53 21.30 28.86
CA ASP A 346 -8.54 20.70 30.20
C ASP A 346 -7.42 19.67 30.37
N GLU A 347 -6.41 20.08 31.14
CA GLU A 347 -5.44 19.21 31.82
C GLU A 347 -6.20 18.17 32.67
N VAL A 348 -6.51 17.01 32.08
CA VAL A 348 -6.82 15.83 32.87
C VAL A 348 -5.51 15.10 33.10
N GLU A 349 -4.94 15.25 34.30
CA GLU A 349 -3.90 14.37 34.83
C GLU A 349 -4.41 12.93 34.81
N GLY A 350 -4.00 12.16 33.79
CA GLY A 350 -4.33 10.75 33.65
C GLY A 350 -3.99 10.24 32.27
N ASP A 351 -3.30 9.11 32.20
CA ASP A 351 -2.78 8.46 30.98
C ASP A 351 -3.90 7.82 30.10
N VAL A 352 -5.12 8.36 30.16
CA VAL A 352 -6.28 7.88 29.40
C VAL A 352 -6.45 8.76 28.16
N PRO A 353 -6.35 8.22 26.93
CA PRO A 353 -6.55 9.00 25.73
C PRO A 353 -7.96 9.59 25.72
N LEU A 354 -8.07 10.93 25.69
CA LEU A 354 -9.34 11.61 25.46
C LEU A 354 -9.94 11.10 24.14
N GLN A 355 -11.21 10.69 24.18
CA GLN A 355 -11.94 10.30 22.98
C GLN A 355 -12.89 11.44 22.58
N PRO A 356 -12.95 11.80 21.29
CA PRO A 356 -13.86 12.84 20.83
C PRO A 356 -15.30 12.42 21.13
N ARG A 357 -16.07 13.34 21.74
CA ARG A 357 -17.47 13.08 22.08
C ARG A 357 -18.28 12.94 20.78
N PRO A 358 -19.09 11.88 20.63
CA PRO A 358 -19.91 11.72 19.43
C PRO A 358 -20.97 12.82 19.37
N LEU A 359 -20.88 13.68 18.35
CA LEU A 359 -21.86 14.71 18.07
C LEU A 359 -23.03 14.12 17.26
N ARG A 360 -24.24 14.58 17.55
CA ARG A 360 -25.45 14.20 16.79
C ARG A 360 -25.85 15.27 15.75
N GLN A 361 -25.46 16.52 15.97
CA GLN A 361 -25.75 17.67 15.13
C GLN A 361 -24.70 18.77 15.38
N LEU A 362 -24.59 19.72 14.44
CA LEU A 362 -23.77 20.92 14.64
C LEU A 362 -24.37 21.85 15.72
N PRO A 363 -23.54 22.65 16.41
CA PRO A 363 -24.03 23.75 17.24
C PRO A 363 -24.75 24.81 16.38
N GLY A 364 -25.64 25.58 17.03
CA GLY A 364 -26.41 26.62 16.33
C GLY A 364 -25.56 27.80 15.84
N ASP A 365 -24.46 28.07 16.54
CA ASP A 365 -23.51 29.15 16.22
C ASP A 365 -22.14 28.57 15.83
N ARG A 366 -21.41 29.28 14.95
CA ARG A 366 -20.04 28.94 14.55
C ARG A 366 -19.09 29.06 15.76
N PRO A 367 -18.32 28.02 16.12
CA PRO A 367 -17.25 28.14 17.11
C PRO A 367 -16.17 29.15 16.69
N ASP A 368 -15.67 29.94 17.65
CA ASP A 368 -14.73 31.04 17.36
C ASP A 368 -13.44 30.60 16.67
N TYR A 369 -13.00 29.38 16.95
CA TYR A 369 -11.76 28.80 16.43
C TYR A 369 -11.86 28.32 14.97
N LEU A 370 -13.04 28.22 14.38
CA LEU A 370 -13.23 27.84 12.97
C LEU A 370 -13.39 29.08 12.10
N ALA A 371 -12.64 29.18 11.01
CA ALA A 371 -12.87 30.23 10.01
C ALA A 371 -14.24 30.10 9.35
N VAL A 372 -14.72 31.19 8.74
CA VAL A 372 -16.03 31.23 8.07
C VAL A 372 -16.17 30.14 7.01
N GLU A 373 -15.13 29.95 6.19
CA GLU A 373 -15.14 28.95 5.11
C GLU A 373 -15.09 27.50 5.62
N GLU A 374 -14.39 27.25 6.73
CA GLU A 374 -14.33 25.95 7.40
C GLU A 374 -15.71 25.58 7.97
N TRP A 375 -16.34 26.53 8.66
CA TRP A 375 -17.69 26.35 9.19
C TRP A 375 -18.72 26.13 8.09
N ARG A 376 -18.63 26.90 7.00
CA ARG A 376 -19.51 26.74 5.84
C ARG A 376 -19.41 25.33 5.26
N LEU A 377 -18.20 24.78 5.13
CA LEU A 377 -18.01 23.40 4.68
C LEU A 377 -18.70 22.40 5.61
N LEU A 378 -18.52 22.54 6.92
CA LEU A 378 -19.17 21.66 7.90
C LEU A 378 -20.69 21.77 7.85
N ALA A 379 -21.23 22.99 7.70
CA ALA A 379 -22.66 23.23 7.57
C ALA A 379 -23.25 22.52 6.33
N ASP A 380 -22.58 22.62 5.18
CA ASP A 380 -23.02 21.99 3.94
C ASP A 380 -22.91 20.44 4.01
N MET A 381 -21.87 19.92 4.69
CA MET A 381 -21.74 18.49 4.98
C MET A 381 -22.82 17.97 5.95
N CYS A 382 -23.23 18.80 6.92
CA CYS A 382 -24.19 18.43 7.95
C CYS A 382 -25.62 18.92 7.67
N ALA A 383 -25.92 19.32 6.44
CA ALA A 383 -27.25 19.75 6.06
C ALA A 383 -28.29 18.68 6.40
N ILE A 384 -29.41 19.10 7.01
CA ILE A 384 -30.46 18.18 7.51
C ILE A 384 -31.07 17.40 6.35
N ASP A 385 -31.41 18.10 5.26
CA ASP A 385 -31.94 17.50 4.04
C ASP A 385 -30.78 16.82 3.25
N PRO A 386 -30.82 15.48 3.06
CA PRO A 386 -29.79 14.77 2.32
C PRO A 386 -29.65 15.20 0.85
N THR A 387 -30.68 15.81 0.26
CA THR A 387 -30.70 16.20 -1.17
C THR A 387 -29.92 17.49 -1.44
N VAL A 388 -29.77 18.34 -0.43
CA VAL A 388 -28.98 19.59 -0.49
C VAL A 388 -27.61 19.43 0.17
N ARG A 389 -27.35 18.29 0.82
CA ARG A 389 -26.08 17.98 1.47
C ARG A 389 -24.96 17.92 0.45
N ALA A 390 -23.80 18.46 0.82
CA ALA A 390 -22.59 18.38 0.01
C ALA A 390 -22.29 16.94 -0.38
N ASN A 391 -21.85 16.72 -1.62
CA ASN A 391 -21.38 15.41 -2.06
C ASN A 391 -19.87 15.26 -1.79
N MET A 392 -19.35 14.03 -1.78
CA MET A 392 -17.93 13.81 -1.46
C MET A 392 -16.95 14.47 -2.44
N THR A 393 -17.30 14.63 -3.72
CA THR A 393 -16.44 15.33 -4.69
C THR A 393 -16.31 16.81 -4.34
N GLU A 394 -17.41 17.45 -3.91
CA GLU A 394 -17.40 18.82 -3.39
C GLU A 394 -16.57 18.92 -2.10
N VAL A 395 -16.77 18.00 -1.16
CA VAL A 395 -16.04 17.97 0.12
C VAL A 395 -14.54 17.85 -0.12
N VAL A 396 -14.10 16.89 -0.94
CA VAL A 396 -12.68 16.68 -1.27
C VAL A 396 -12.08 17.93 -1.91
N HIS A 397 -12.81 18.57 -2.83
CA HIS A 397 -12.34 19.78 -3.47
C HIS A 397 -12.15 20.92 -2.47
N ARG A 398 -13.16 21.25 -1.67
CA ARG A 398 -13.10 22.33 -0.67
C ARG A 398 -12.04 22.07 0.40
N MET A 399 -11.91 20.81 0.85
CA MET A 399 -10.83 20.42 1.77
C MET A 399 -9.44 20.58 1.15
N ARG A 400 -9.28 20.31 -0.15
CA ARG A 400 -8.00 20.54 -0.84
C ARG A 400 -7.65 22.01 -0.86
N THR A 401 -8.61 22.89 -1.09
CA THR A 401 -8.39 24.34 -1.01
C THR A 401 -7.97 24.76 0.39
N LEU A 402 -8.68 24.30 1.44
CA LEU A 402 -8.32 24.59 2.82
C LEU A 402 -6.92 24.06 3.19
N ALA A 403 -6.55 22.87 2.73
CA ALA A 403 -5.24 22.29 2.95
C ALA A 403 -4.11 23.07 2.24
N ASN A 404 -4.37 23.56 1.03
CA ASN A 404 -3.42 24.42 0.31
C ASN A 404 -3.27 25.79 0.99
N ASP A 405 -4.36 26.36 1.49
CA ASP A 405 -4.34 27.62 2.24
C ASP A 405 -3.54 27.48 3.54
N GLU A 406 -3.75 26.39 4.28
CA GLU A 406 -2.99 26.04 5.49
C GLU A 406 -1.47 25.94 5.20
N GLN A 407 -1.08 25.30 4.10
CA GLN A 407 0.34 25.21 3.70
C GLN A 407 0.92 26.57 3.31
N ARG A 408 0.16 27.40 2.59
CA ARG A 408 0.59 28.76 2.21
C ARG A 408 0.81 29.64 3.43
N GLN A 409 -0.09 29.58 4.42
CA GLN A 409 0.04 30.33 5.68
C GLN A 409 1.26 29.89 6.50
N GLN A 410 1.55 28.58 6.53
CA GLN A 410 2.76 28.07 7.18
C GLN A 410 4.03 28.55 6.47
N ALA A 411 4.04 28.60 5.13
CA ALA A 411 5.17 29.11 4.36
C ALA A 411 5.37 30.62 4.52
N SER A 412 4.29 31.42 4.53
CA SER A 412 4.37 32.88 4.67
C SER A 412 4.82 33.33 6.06
N SER A 413 4.55 32.55 7.11
CA SER A 413 5.08 32.81 8.47
C SER A 413 6.63 32.85 8.57
N SER A 414 7.33 32.42 7.52
CA SER A 414 8.80 32.46 7.41
C SER A 414 9.36 33.61 6.55
N ARG A 415 8.51 34.43 5.93
CA ARG A 415 8.90 35.61 5.13
C ARG A 415 8.22 36.87 5.69
N ALA A 416 8.94 37.58 6.55
CA ALA A 416 8.51 38.90 7.03
C ALA A 416 8.98 40.01 6.07
N SER A 417 8.13 40.36 5.11
CA SER A 417 7.95 41.70 4.53
C SER A 417 6.96 41.57 3.37
N ASP A 418 5.76 42.14 3.51
CA ASP A 418 4.88 42.33 2.34
C ASP A 418 5.59 43.30 1.38
N PRO A 419 5.85 42.89 0.12
CA PRO A 419 6.28 43.84 -0.90
C PRO A 419 5.15 44.86 -1.15
N PRO A 420 5.47 46.06 -1.66
CA PRO A 420 4.45 47.02 -2.05
C PRO A 420 3.51 46.38 -3.08
N LEU A 421 2.20 46.65 -2.95
CA LEU A 421 1.18 46.24 -3.92
C LEU A 421 1.56 46.79 -5.31
N GLU A 422 2.10 45.94 -6.17
CA GLU A 422 2.31 46.27 -7.57
C GLU A 422 0.94 46.37 -8.25
N LEU A 423 0.75 47.48 -8.94
CA LEU A 423 -0.50 47.85 -9.60
C LEU A 423 -0.30 47.76 -11.11
N LEU A 424 -1.24 47.10 -11.77
CA LEU A 424 -1.28 46.92 -13.20
C LEU A 424 -2.29 47.90 -13.80
N GLU A 425 -1.84 48.73 -14.76
CA GLU A 425 -2.69 49.73 -15.43
C GLU A 425 -3.59 49.12 -16.52
N ASP A 426 -3.11 48.10 -17.23
CA ASP A 426 -3.85 47.44 -18.30
C ASP A 426 -3.65 45.92 -18.26
N VAL A 427 -4.75 45.19 -18.02
CA VAL A 427 -4.76 43.72 -17.95
C VAL A 427 -4.39 43.06 -19.28
N LYS A 428 -4.61 43.73 -20.42
CA LYS A 428 -4.30 43.20 -21.76
C LYS A 428 -2.81 43.02 -22.00
N LEU A 429 -2.01 43.85 -21.34
CA LEU A 429 -0.56 43.84 -21.46
C LEU A 429 0.10 42.85 -20.48
N TYR A 430 -0.69 42.22 -19.61
CA TYR A 430 -0.17 41.24 -18.67
C TYR A 430 0.25 39.97 -19.39
N ILE A 431 1.54 39.62 -19.25
CA ILE A 431 2.11 38.39 -19.79
C ILE A 431 2.27 37.41 -18.64
N TRP A 432 1.64 36.24 -18.76
CA TRP A 432 1.73 35.21 -17.74
C TRP A 432 3.11 34.55 -17.78
N PRO A 433 3.89 34.59 -16.68
CA PRO A 433 5.28 34.11 -16.70
C PRO A 433 5.44 32.63 -17.07
N ALA A 434 4.42 31.80 -16.84
CA ALA A 434 4.51 30.37 -17.13
C ALA A 434 4.39 30.03 -18.62
N THR A 435 3.72 30.86 -19.42
CA THR A 435 3.52 30.64 -20.86
C THR A 435 4.26 31.64 -21.73
N GLY A 436 4.55 32.83 -21.21
CA GLY A 436 5.00 33.96 -22.02
C GLY A 436 3.91 34.54 -22.94
N GLN A 437 2.65 34.14 -22.75
CA GLN A 437 1.49 34.61 -23.50
C GLN A 437 0.68 35.62 -22.68
N THR A 438 -0.12 36.43 -23.36
CA THR A 438 -1.17 37.25 -22.76
C THR A 438 -2.35 36.37 -22.29
N ILE A 439 -3.18 36.91 -21.41
CA ILE A 439 -4.41 36.25 -20.95
C ILE A 439 -5.38 36.00 -22.11
N GLU A 440 -5.46 36.93 -23.07
CA GLU A 440 -6.35 36.83 -24.23
C GLU A 440 -5.90 35.72 -25.19
N GLU A 441 -4.60 35.60 -25.47
CA GLU A 441 -4.04 34.50 -26.24
C GLU A 441 -4.34 33.15 -25.59
N LEU A 442 -4.14 33.03 -24.27
CA LEU A 442 -4.42 31.80 -23.53
C LEU A 442 -5.92 31.45 -23.55
N LEU A 443 -6.82 32.44 -23.49
CA LEU A 443 -8.26 32.21 -23.63
C LEU A 443 -8.63 31.73 -25.05
N CYS A 444 -7.98 32.25 -26.08
CA CYS A 444 -8.16 31.77 -27.45
C CYS A 444 -7.74 30.31 -27.60
N ASP A 445 -6.57 29.94 -27.06
CA ASP A 445 -6.10 28.55 -27.09
C ASP A 445 -7.09 27.61 -26.38
N ILE A 446 -7.61 28.01 -25.22
CA ILE A 446 -8.63 27.25 -24.48
C ILE A 446 -9.93 27.11 -25.29
N ASP A 447 -10.32 28.14 -26.04
CA ASP A 447 -11.54 28.13 -26.85
C ASP A 447 -11.44 27.09 -27.97
N GLU A 448 -10.34 27.13 -28.73
CA GLU A 448 -10.02 26.18 -29.80
C GLU A 448 -10.07 24.75 -29.26
N MET A 449 -9.39 24.49 -28.13
CA MET A 449 -9.40 23.19 -27.48
C MET A 449 -10.79 22.76 -26.99
N CYS A 450 -11.65 23.69 -26.56
CA CYS A 450 -13.02 23.34 -26.19
C CYS A 450 -13.86 22.90 -27.41
N GLU A 451 -13.56 23.43 -28.60
CA GLU A 451 -14.25 23.10 -29.85
C GLU A 451 -13.76 21.79 -30.47
N ASP A 452 -12.45 21.53 -30.42
CA ASP A 452 -11.83 20.31 -30.93
C ASP A 452 -12.33 19.04 -30.22
N PHE A 453 -12.64 19.12 -28.93
CA PHE A 453 -13.12 17.98 -28.12
C PHE A 453 -14.63 18.05 -27.84
N GLN A 454 -15.44 17.86 -28.89
CA GLN A 454 -16.90 17.97 -28.84
C GLN A 454 -17.56 17.09 -27.76
N GLU A 455 -16.99 15.93 -27.44
CA GLU A 455 -17.52 15.01 -26.43
C GLU A 455 -17.42 15.56 -25.00
N PHE A 456 -16.42 16.39 -24.71
CA PHE A 456 -16.25 17.05 -23.42
C PHE A 456 -16.79 18.48 -23.39
N ASN A 457 -17.11 19.05 -24.55
CA ASN A 457 -17.63 20.41 -24.69
C ASN A 457 -18.81 20.71 -23.73
N PRO A 458 -19.81 19.82 -23.51
CA PRO A 458 -20.92 20.08 -22.58
C PRO A 458 -20.50 20.36 -21.13
N VAL A 459 -19.31 19.92 -20.72
CA VAL A 459 -18.77 20.16 -19.38
C VAL A 459 -17.62 21.18 -19.37
N ASN A 460 -16.88 21.33 -20.48
CA ASN A 460 -15.76 22.28 -20.58
C ASN A 460 -16.22 23.70 -20.93
N ARG A 461 -17.13 23.86 -21.91
CA ARG A 461 -17.58 25.17 -22.38
C ARG A 461 -18.21 26.03 -21.27
N PRO A 462 -19.00 25.48 -20.33
CA PRO A 462 -19.49 26.25 -19.19
C PRO A 462 -18.38 26.81 -18.29
N VAL A 463 -17.21 26.16 -18.19
CA VAL A 463 -16.06 26.70 -17.44
C VAL A 463 -15.44 27.84 -18.23
N TYR A 464 -15.15 27.62 -19.52
CA TYR A 464 -14.58 28.62 -20.42
C TYR A 464 -15.37 29.93 -20.44
N VAL A 465 -16.69 29.87 -20.67
CA VAL A 465 -17.53 31.08 -20.77
C VAL A 465 -17.52 31.89 -19.47
N ARG A 466 -17.38 31.22 -18.31
CA ARG A 466 -17.25 31.91 -17.02
C ARG A 466 -15.89 32.59 -16.86
N LEU A 467 -14.81 31.96 -17.33
CA LEU A 467 -13.48 32.57 -17.32
C LEU A 467 -13.43 33.79 -18.24
N VAL A 468 -14.06 33.72 -19.41
CA VAL A 468 -14.19 34.87 -20.32
C VAL A 468 -14.92 36.03 -19.65
N ASP A 469 -16.04 35.77 -18.95
CA ASP A 469 -16.76 36.83 -18.23
C ASP A 469 -15.93 37.45 -17.11
N VAL A 470 -15.18 36.63 -16.35
CA VAL A 470 -14.25 37.17 -15.34
C VAL A 470 -13.18 38.05 -15.98
N TYR A 471 -12.59 37.62 -17.11
CA TYR A 471 -11.61 38.44 -17.84
C TYR A 471 -12.21 39.76 -18.32
N GLN A 472 -13.40 39.75 -18.90
CA GLN A 472 -14.11 40.96 -19.33
C GLN A 472 -14.39 41.92 -18.18
N GLN A 473 -14.70 41.41 -16.99
CA GLN A 473 -14.88 42.23 -15.79
C GLN A 473 -13.56 42.85 -15.31
N LEU A 474 -12.44 42.12 -15.39
CA LEU A 474 -11.11 42.66 -15.09
C LEU A 474 -10.70 43.73 -16.11
N GLU A 475 -10.95 43.51 -17.40
CA GLU A 475 -10.67 44.47 -18.47
C GLU A 475 -11.45 45.78 -18.32
N THR A 476 -12.71 45.68 -17.87
CA THR A 476 -13.60 46.84 -17.71
C THR A 476 -13.55 47.47 -16.32
N ALA A 477 -12.67 46.97 -15.44
CA ALA A 477 -12.51 47.48 -14.08
C ALA A 477 -12.11 48.96 -14.08
N SER A 478 -12.72 49.74 -13.18
CA SER A 478 -12.39 51.16 -13.03
C SER A 478 -11.19 51.33 -12.10
N GLY A 479 -10.00 51.54 -12.68
CA GLY A 479 -8.75 51.81 -11.96
C GLY A 479 -7.73 50.67 -12.06
N PRO A 480 -6.50 50.90 -11.60
CA PRO A 480 -5.44 49.90 -11.70
C PRO A 480 -5.76 48.67 -10.83
N LEU A 481 -5.49 47.48 -11.36
CA LEU A 481 -5.71 46.20 -10.70
C LEU A 481 -4.48 45.82 -9.88
N SER A 482 -4.65 45.06 -8.79
CA SER A 482 -3.47 44.46 -8.14
C SER A 482 -2.93 43.32 -8.99
N VAL A 483 -1.60 43.21 -9.07
CA VAL A 483 -0.95 42.08 -9.76
C VAL A 483 -1.40 40.75 -9.14
N ASP A 484 -1.52 40.66 -7.81
CA ASP A 484 -2.01 39.46 -7.11
C ASP A 484 -3.39 38.98 -7.61
N LEU A 485 -4.30 39.92 -7.94
CA LEU A 485 -5.63 39.57 -8.44
C LEU A 485 -5.53 38.98 -9.84
N VAL A 486 -4.72 39.58 -10.72
CA VAL A 486 -4.51 39.14 -12.10
C VAL A 486 -3.76 37.80 -12.12
N GLU A 487 -2.77 37.62 -11.25
CA GLU A 487 -2.05 36.36 -11.04
C GLU A 487 -2.99 35.26 -10.55
N GLY A 488 -3.85 35.56 -9.57
CA GLY A 488 -4.85 34.61 -9.06
C GLY A 488 -5.83 34.15 -10.14
N PHE A 489 -6.27 35.04 -11.04
CA PHE A 489 -7.07 34.66 -12.21
C PHE A 489 -6.28 33.79 -13.19
N SER A 490 -5.05 34.20 -13.50
CA SER A 490 -4.15 33.51 -14.43
C SER A 490 -3.82 32.09 -13.96
N GLU A 491 -3.70 31.86 -12.64
CA GLU A 491 -3.54 30.52 -12.07
C GLU A 491 -4.75 29.61 -12.30
N ILE A 492 -5.98 30.13 -12.23
CA ILE A 492 -7.20 29.36 -12.52
C ILE A 492 -7.25 29.02 -14.01
N LEU A 493 -6.99 30.03 -14.85
CA LEU A 493 -6.99 29.90 -16.31
C LEU A 493 -5.96 28.87 -16.77
N TRP A 494 -4.72 28.98 -16.28
CA TRP A 494 -3.62 28.07 -16.59
C TRP A 494 -3.91 26.63 -16.16
N ARG A 495 -4.52 26.43 -14.99
CA ARG A 495 -4.93 25.09 -14.55
C ARG A 495 -6.01 24.48 -15.45
N PHE A 496 -6.93 25.29 -15.96
CA PHE A 496 -7.92 24.81 -16.92
C PHE A 496 -7.29 24.48 -18.28
N TYR A 497 -6.39 25.33 -18.79
CA TYR A 497 -5.61 25.06 -20.00
C TYR A 497 -4.86 23.73 -19.89
N LEU A 498 -4.05 23.55 -18.85
CA LEU A 498 -3.29 22.31 -18.64
C LEU A 498 -4.18 21.06 -18.56
N GLN A 499 -5.41 21.21 -18.07
CA GLN A 499 -6.38 20.12 -18.03
C GLN A 499 -6.91 19.74 -19.42
N LEU A 500 -7.06 20.72 -20.32
CA LEU A 500 -7.45 20.49 -21.71
C LEU A 500 -6.27 19.94 -22.51
N GLU A 501 -5.08 20.49 -22.34
CA GLU A 501 -3.87 20.13 -23.10
C GLU A 501 -3.47 18.68 -22.88
N LYS A 502 -3.47 18.23 -21.62
CA LYS A 502 -3.23 16.83 -21.28
C LYS A 502 -4.20 15.85 -21.93
N LYS A 503 -5.39 16.31 -22.32
CA LYS A 503 -6.37 15.48 -23.02
C LYS A 503 -6.20 15.56 -24.53
N ALA A 504 -5.81 16.73 -25.04
CA ALA A 504 -5.47 16.91 -26.44
C ALA A 504 -4.26 16.08 -26.86
N ALA A 505 -3.30 15.89 -25.94
CA ALA A 505 -2.14 15.03 -26.15
C ALA A 505 -2.44 13.52 -26.12
N GLY A 506 -3.66 13.10 -25.76
CA GLY A 506 -4.05 11.69 -25.69
C GLY A 506 -5.06 11.34 -26.77
N ASP A 507 -4.70 10.43 -27.69
CA ASP A 507 -5.65 9.80 -28.61
C ASP A 507 -6.61 8.88 -27.83
N TYR A 508 -7.62 9.46 -27.18
CA TYR A 508 -8.65 8.68 -26.51
C TYR A 508 -9.58 8.06 -27.56
N SER A 509 -9.74 6.73 -27.51
CA SER A 509 -10.82 6.08 -28.23
C SER A 509 -12.19 6.64 -27.81
N ARG A 510 -13.20 6.52 -28.66
CA ARG A 510 -14.58 6.98 -28.37
C ARG A 510 -15.11 6.39 -27.05
N THR A 511 -14.75 5.15 -26.74
CA THR A 511 -15.04 4.47 -25.45
C THR A 511 -14.34 5.14 -24.29
N ALA A 512 -13.05 5.42 -24.43
CA ALA A 512 -12.24 6.01 -23.38
C ALA A 512 -12.74 7.42 -23.08
N THR A 513 -13.14 8.18 -24.10
CA THR A 513 -13.79 9.49 -23.96
C THR A 513 -15.12 9.40 -23.19
N LEU A 514 -16.00 8.45 -23.54
CA LEU A 514 -17.26 8.25 -22.82
C LEU A 514 -17.03 7.92 -21.34
N CYS A 515 -16.09 7.01 -21.04
CA CYS A 515 -15.77 6.61 -19.66
C CYS A 515 -15.05 7.75 -18.88
N ALA A 516 -14.15 8.47 -19.54
CA ALA A 516 -13.41 9.60 -18.97
C ALA A 516 -14.29 10.82 -18.69
N SER A 517 -15.40 11.00 -19.44
CA SER A 517 -16.29 12.16 -19.35
C SER A 517 -16.75 12.48 -17.92
N ARG A 518 -16.92 11.44 -17.09
CA ARG A 518 -17.20 11.59 -15.66
C ARG A 518 -16.08 12.27 -14.89
N VAL A 519 -14.85 11.80 -15.06
CA VAL A 519 -13.69 12.34 -14.35
C VAL A 519 -13.47 13.80 -14.76
N VAL A 520 -13.65 14.10 -16.05
CA VAL A 520 -13.64 15.49 -16.55
C VAL A 520 -14.69 16.34 -15.86
N ALA A 521 -15.93 15.87 -15.82
CA ALA A 521 -17.01 16.62 -15.19
C ALA A 521 -16.77 16.84 -13.68
N SER A 522 -16.21 15.85 -12.97
CA SER A 522 -15.82 15.98 -11.56
C SER A 522 -14.71 17.01 -11.34
N ARG A 523 -13.72 17.10 -12.24
CA ARG A 523 -12.68 18.15 -12.15
C ARG A 523 -13.25 19.54 -12.42
N ASN A 524 -14.09 19.67 -13.45
CA ASN A 524 -14.73 20.96 -13.80
C ASN A 524 -15.66 21.46 -12.69
N TYR A 525 -16.27 20.55 -11.93
CA TYR A 525 -17.03 20.91 -10.73
C TYR A 525 -16.17 21.70 -9.73
N GLY A 526 -14.91 21.29 -9.52
CA GLY A 526 -13.97 22.03 -8.67
C GLY A 526 -13.61 23.39 -9.23
N LEU A 527 -13.25 23.47 -10.52
CA LEU A 527 -12.94 24.75 -11.18
C LEU A 527 -14.09 25.75 -11.07
N HIS A 528 -15.33 25.30 -11.17
CA HIS A 528 -16.48 26.18 -10.99
C HIS A 528 -16.57 26.82 -9.60
N HIS A 529 -16.23 26.07 -8.55
CA HIS A 529 -16.18 26.57 -7.17
C HIS A 529 -14.98 27.50 -6.95
N GLU A 530 -13.84 27.23 -7.58
CA GLU A 530 -12.70 28.14 -7.56
C GLU A 530 -13.02 29.49 -8.19
N ILE A 531 -13.73 29.49 -9.33
CA ILE A 531 -14.21 30.71 -9.96
C ILE A 531 -15.21 31.42 -9.04
N ASP A 532 -16.16 30.70 -8.42
CA ASP A 532 -17.11 31.30 -7.46
C ASP A 532 -16.38 31.97 -6.28
N ARG A 533 -15.36 31.29 -5.71
CA ARG A 533 -14.54 31.83 -4.62
C ARG A 533 -13.73 33.04 -5.08
N PHE A 534 -13.14 32.99 -6.27
CA PHE A 534 -12.36 34.08 -6.83
C PHE A 534 -13.22 35.34 -7.02
N ILE A 535 -14.43 35.19 -7.55
CA ILE A 535 -15.40 36.29 -7.69
C ILE A 535 -15.79 36.84 -6.32
N LEU A 536 -16.14 35.98 -5.35
CA LEU A 536 -16.60 36.41 -4.02
C LEU A 536 -15.54 37.14 -3.20
N ASN A 537 -14.26 36.82 -3.41
CA ASN A 537 -13.14 37.43 -2.69
C ASN A 537 -12.59 38.70 -3.36
N SER A 538 -13.12 39.08 -4.53
CA SER A 538 -12.71 40.29 -5.23
C SER A 538 -13.76 41.38 -5.11
N PRO A 539 -13.39 42.61 -4.71
CA PRO A 539 -14.32 43.72 -4.66
C PRO A 539 -14.71 44.25 -6.06
N VAL A 540 -13.95 43.87 -7.09
CA VAL A 540 -14.13 44.37 -8.47
C VAL A 540 -15.02 43.42 -9.30
N LEU A 541 -15.14 42.16 -8.89
CA LEU A 541 -15.88 41.13 -9.62
C LEU A 541 -17.30 40.97 -9.08
N GLN A 542 -18.22 40.62 -9.97
CA GLN A 542 -19.64 40.42 -9.69
C GLN A 542 -20.14 39.09 -10.25
N ARG A 543 -21.03 38.43 -9.49
CA ARG A 543 -21.68 37.17 -9.88
C ARG A 543 -23.08 37.39 -10.47
N THR A 544 -23.29 38.47 -11.22
CA THR A 544 -24.62 38.88 -11.71
C THR A 544 -25.04 38.15 -12.98
N ALA A 545 -24.09 37.74 -13.83
CA ALA A 545 -24.37 37.01 -15.06
C ALA A 545 -24.92 35.60 -14.79
N SER A 546 -25.93 35.17 -15.57
CA SER A 546 -26.60 33.87 -15.40
C SER A 546 -25.67 32.67 -15.62
N ILE A 547 -24.58 32.85 -16.36
CA ILE A 547 -23.53 31.84 -16.57
C ILE A 547 -22.87 31.36 -15.27
N HIS A 548 -22.92 32.16 -14.20
CA HIS A 548 -22.40 31.77 -12.88
C HIS A 548 -23.38 30.92 -12.07
N GLN A 549 -24.56 30.61 -12.62
CA GLN A 549 -25.51 29.61 -12.12
C GLN A 549 -25.27 28.26 -12.82
N TRP A 550 -24.08 27.72 -12.64
CA TRP A 550 -23.55 26.60 -13.42
C TRP A 550 -24.08 25.21 -12.99
N GLU A 551 -24.48 25.06 -11.72
CA GLU A 551 -24.85 23.75 -11.15
C GLU A 551 -25.98 23.02 -11.90
N PRO A 552 -27.10 23.66 -12.31
CA PRO A 552 -28.17 22.97 -13.02
C PRO A 552 -27.69 22.41 -14.37
N THR A 553 -26.92 23.22 -15.11
CA THR A 553 -26.33 22.83 -16.40
C THR A 553 -25.38 21.65 -16.23
N TRP A 554 -24.52 21.69 -15.22
CA TRP A 554 -23.61 20.60 -14.90
C TRP A 554 -24.38 19.32 -14.52
N LYS A 555 -25.39 19.41 -13.65
CA LYS A 555 -26.25 18.26 -13.27
C LYS A 555 -26.93 17.64 -14.48
N GLN A 556 -27.42 18.46 -15.41
CA GLN A 556 -28.03 17.98 -16.66
C GLN A 556 -27.02 17.29 -17.56
N ALA A 557 -25.82 17.86 -17.75
CA ALA A 557 -24.75 17.26 -18.53
C ALA A 557 -24.33 15.90 -17.94
N ARG A 558 -24.18 15.81 -16.61
CA ARG A 558 -23.89 14.54 -15.91
C ARG A 558 -24.95 13.48 -16.15
N LYS A 559 -26.24 13.85 -16.07
CA LYS A 559 -27.35 12.92 -16.31
C LYS A 559 -27.31 12.37 -17.74
N ARG A 560 -27.01 13.20 -18.73
CA ARG A 560 -26.86 12.78 -20.13
C ARG A 560 -25.67 11.82 -20.33
N GLN A 561 -24.50 12.16 -19.77
CA GLN A 561 -23.31 11.29 -19.80
C GLN A 561 -23.59 9.92 -19.18
N GLN A 562 -24.26 9.90 -18.02
CA GLN A 562 -24.63 8.66 -17.35
C GLN A 562 -25.60 7.81 -18.18
N ALA A 563 -26.61 8.44 -18.79
CA ALA A 563 -27.55 7.73 -19.66
C ALA A 563 -26.85 7.14 -20.91
N ALA A 564 -25.90 7.87 -21.50
CA ALA A 564 -25.11 7.39 -22.62
C ALA A 564 -24.24 6.18 -22.24
N LEU A 565 -23.51 6.25 -21.12
CA LEU A 565 -22.72 5.13 -20.61
C LEU A 565 -23.59 3.91 -20.31
N GLN A 566 -24.76 4.11 -19.70
CA GLN A 566 -25.68 3.02 -19.41
C GLN A 566 -26.20 2.36 -20.69
N ALA A 567 -26.58 3.14 -21.71
CA ALA A 567 -27.03 2.60 -22.99
C ALA A 567 -25.94 1.75 -23.66
N CYS A 568 -24.67 2.18 -23.60
CA CYS A 568 -23.54 1.40 -24.10
C CYS A 568 -23.32 0.10 -23.31
N LEU A 569 -23.49 0.11 -21.98
CA LEU A 569 -23.36 -1.09 -21.18
C LEU A 569 -24.50 -2.09 -21.40
N GLU A 570 -25.70 -1.60 -21.76
CA GLU A 570 -26.85 -2.44 -22.10
C GLU A 570 -26.73 -3.06 -23.50
N ASN A 571 -26.03 -2.39 -24.43
CA ASN A 571 -25.78 -2.89 -25.77
C ASN A 571 -24.34 -2.56 -26.25
N PRO A 572 -23.31 -3.28 -25.74
CA PRO A 572 -21.91 -3.02 -26.08
C PRO A 572 -21.58 -3.01 -27.59
N PRO A 573 -22.19 -3.85 -28.44
CA PRO A 573 -21.99 -3.80 -29.89
C PRO A 573 -22.17 -2.42 -30.53
N LEU A 574 -23.05 -1.55 -29.98
CA LEU A 574 -23.24 -0.18 -30.48
C LEU A 574 -21.96 0.64 -30.60
N LEU A 575 -20.95 0.31 -29.79
CA LEU A 575 -19.71 1.05 -29.69
C LEU A 575 -18.50 0.21 -30.11
N LEU A 576 -18.58 -1.11 -29.94
CA LEU A 576 -17.52 -2.05 -30.31
C LEU A 576 -17.49 -2.38 -31.81
N ASP A 577 -18.62 -2.32 -32.50
CA ASP A 577 -18.68 -2.64 -33.93
C ASP A 577 -18.17 -1.50 -34.82
N GLU A 578 -18.02 -0.29 -34.25
CA GLU A 578 -17.37 0.86 -34.89
C GLU A 578 -15.84 0.84 -34.75
N LEU A 579 -15.28 -0.11 -33.96
CA LEU A 579 -13.84 -0.23 -33.72
C LEU A 579 -13.24 -1.35 -34.58
N ASP A 580 -12.47 -0.96 -35.60
CA ASP A 580 -11.81 -1.90 -36.53
C ASP A 580 -10.52 -2.51 -35.93
N ASN A 581 -9.92 -1.83 -34.96
CA ASN A 581 -8.66 -2.24 -34.34
C ASN A 581 -8.91 -3.17 -33.13
N LYS A 582 -8.27 -4.34 -33.13
CA LYS A 582 -8.35 -5.31 -32.03
C LYS A 582 -7.87 -4.74 -30.69
N CYS A 583 -6.84 -3.88 -30.70
CA CYS A 583 -6.30 -3.26 -29.48
C CYS A 583 -7.28 -2.24 -28.90
N GLU A 584 -7.86 -1.36 -29.75
CA GLU A 584 -8.89 -0.42 -29.32
C GLU A 584 -10.14 -1.13 -28.81
N ARG A 585 -10.53 -2.25 -29.43
CA ARG A 585 -11.65 -3.07 -28.96
C ARG A 585 -11.37 -3.70 -27.59
N ALA A 586 -10.15 -4.18 -27.34
CA ALA A 586 -9.73 -4.72 -26.04
C ALA A 586 -9.72 -3.64 -24.96
N GLU A 587 -9.14 -2.47 -25.25
CA GLU A 587 -9.16 -1.31 -24.37
C GLU A 587 -10.60 -0.89 -24.05
N ALA A 588 -11.44 -0.72 -25.07
CA ALA A 588 -12.84 -0.36 -24.93
C ALA A 588 -13.60 -1.31 -23.99
N LEU A 589 -13.41 -2.61 -24.19
CA LEU A 589 -14.02 -3.65 -23.37
C LEU A 589 -13.52 -3.60 -21.91
N ALA A 590 -12.22 -3.42 -21.68
CA ALA A 590 -11.67 -3.29 -20.34
C ALA A 590 -12.23 -2.07 -19.58
N LEU A 591 -12.36 -0.92 -20.26
CA LEU A 591 -12.96 0.28 -19.69
C LEU A 591 -14.46 0.08 -19.38
N LEU A 592 -15.21 -0.56 -20.28
CA LEU A 592 -16.62 -0.87 -20.05
C LEU A 592 -16.81 -1.88 -18.91
N GLN A 593 -15.99 -2.93 -18.82
CA GLN A 593 -15.99 -3.87 -17.70
C GLN A 593 -15.70 -3.16 -16.37
N TYR A 594 -14.73 -2.24 -16.37
CA TYR A 594 -14.41 -1.44 -15.20
C TYR A 594 -15.61 -0.61 -14.73
N GLU A 595 -16.28 0.11 -15.64
CA GLU A 595 -17.45 0.92 -15.32
C GLU A 595 -18.67 0.06 -14.93
N ALA A 596 -18.83 -1.13 -15.51
CA ALA A 596 -19.87 -2.08 -15.12
C ALA A 596 -19.69 -2.56 -13.67
N ARG A 597 -18.46 -2.95 -13.31
CA ARG A 597 -18.08 -3.45 -11.98
C ARG A 597 -18.20 -2.37 -10.90
N ASP A 598 -17.55 -1.23 -11.11
CA ASP A 598 -17.34 -0.22 -10.06
C ASP A 598 -18.47 0.83 -9.99
N TYR A 599 -19.24 1.04 -11.07
CA TYR A 599 -20.21 2.16 -11.14
C TYR A 599 -21.66 1.76 -11.41
N CYS A 600 -21.94 0.75 -12.25
CA CYS A 600 -23.33 0.37 -12.57
C CYS A 600 -24.03 -0.50 -11.52
N THR A 601 -23.31 -0.98 -10.49
CA THR A 601 -23.91 -1.64 -9.33
C THR A 601 -24.78 -0.71 -8.47
N LEU A 602 -24.74 0.61 -8.73
CA LEU A 602 -25.53 1.64 -8.04
C LEU A 602 -26.94 1.86 -8.62
N VAL A 603 -27.32 1.19 -9.72
CA VAL A 603 -28.56 1.55 -10.46
C VAL A 603 -29.49 0.36 -10.78
N VAL A 604 -29.05 -0.90 -10.76
CA VAL A 604 -29.92 -2.03 -11.18
C VAL A 604 -29.71 -3.31 -10.36
N GLU A 605 -30.79 -3.97 -9.92
CA GLU A 605 -30.81 -5.26 -9.21
C GLU A 605 -30.34 -6.48 -10.04
N SER A 606 -29.94 -6.28 -11.30
CA SER A 606 -29.58 -7.36 -12.26
C SER A 606 -28.10 -7.30 -12.66
N THR A 607 -27.19 -7.29 -11.69
CA THR A 607 -25.74 -7.13 -11.91
C THR A 607 -25.01 -8.43 -12.27
N ALA A 608 -25.39 -9.56 -11.66
CA ALA A 608 -24.72 -10.84 -11.93
C ALA A 608 -24.89 -11.33 -13.38
N ALA A 609 -26.05 -11.08 -13.99
CA ALA A 609 -26.31 -11.44 -15.39
C ALA A 609 -25.56 -10.56 -16.40
N LYS A 610 -25.27 -9.30 -16.03
CA LYS A 610 -24.65 -8.29 -16.91
C LYS A 610 -23.12 -8.34 -16.87
N GLU A 611 -22.52 -8.53 -15.69
CA GLU A 611 -21.08 -8.83 -15.58
C GLU A 611 -20.74 -10.11 -16.36
N GLY A 612 -21.56 -11.16 -16.22
CA GLY A 612 -21.43 -12.38 -16.99
C GLY A 612 -21.49 -12.15 -18.51
N GLN A 613 -22.32 -11.22 -18.99
CA GLN A 613 -22.45 -10.94 -20.44
C GLN A 613 -21.22 -10.23 -21.03
N LEU A 614 -20.61 -9.28 -20.31
CA LEU A 614 -19.33 -8.67 -20.73
C LEU A 614 -18.15 -9.64 -20.57
N ASP A 615 -18.11 -10.44 -19.51
CA ASP A 615 -17.11 -11.48 -19.31
C ASP A 615 -17.18 -12.55 -20.43
N ILE A 616 -18.39 -12.88 -20.90
CA ILE A 616 -18.62 -13.77 -22.04
C ILE A 616 -18.13 -13.15 -23.36
N LEU A 617 -18.29 -11.84 -23.56
CA LEU A 617 -17.85 -11.13 -24.78
C LEU A 617 -16.32 -11.08 -24.92
N LEU A 618 -15.59 -11.10 -23.82
CA LEU A 618 -14.11 -11.12 -23.79
C LEU A 618 -13.51 -12.52 -23.62
N GLY A 619 -14.23 -13.44 -22.99
CA GLY A 619 -13.71 -14.73 -22.55
C GLY A 619 -12.91 -14.67 -21.23
N GLU A 620 -12.64 -13.47 -20.68
CA GLU A 620 -11.91 -13.26 -19.42
C GLU A 620 -12.45 -12.08 -18.60
N ARG A 621 -12.36 -12.20 -17.28
CA ARG A 621 -12.79 -11.19 -16.30
C ARG A 621 -11.71 -10.14 -16.07
N LEU A 622 -12.09 -8.86 -16.01
CA LEU A 622 -11.17 -7.77 -15.72
C LEU A 622 -10.51 -7.90 -14.33
N PRO A 623 -9.17 -7.77 -14.20
CA PRO A 623 -8.50 -7.83 -12.91
C PRO A 623 -8.94 -6.76 -11.93
N LEU A 624 -8.87 -7.09 -10.64
CA LEU A 624 -9.16 -6.15 -9.54
C LEU A 624 -8.18 -4.96 -9.50
N TRP A 625 -6.95 -5.18 -9.95
CA TRP A 625 -5.90 -4.17 -9.98
C TRP A 625 -6.00 -3.21 -11.17
N PHE A 626 -6.91 -3.44 -12.12
CA PHE A 626 -7.04 -2.57 -13.29
C PHE A 626 -7.41 -1.14 -12.87
N ILE A 627 -6.60 -0.18 -13.29
CA ILE A 627 -6.83 1.25 -13.16
C ILE A 627 -6.97 1.85 -14.56
N PRO A 628 -8.10 2.47 -14.90
CA PRO A 628 -8.26 3.09 -16.20
C PRO A 628 -7.35 4.33 -16.34
N PRO A 629 -6.73 4.56 -17.52
CA PRO A 629 -5.81 5.68 -17.75
C PRO A 629 -6.38 7.05 -17.38
N TYR A 630 -7.67 7.28 -17.68
CA TYR A 630 -8.32 8.57 -17.42
C TYR A 630 -8.47 8.94 -15.93
N GLN A 631 -8.24 8.00 -15.01
CA GLN A 631 -8.21 8.28 -13.57
C GLN A 631 -6.82 8.71 -13.06
N VAL A 632 -5.78 8.57 -13.88
CA VAL A 632 -4.39 8.84 -13.53
C VAL A 632 -3.93 10.10 -14.24
N GLU A 633 -3.37 11.02 -13.48
CA GLU A 633 -2.74 12.24 -13.97
C GLU A 633 -1.24 12.06 -13.89
N ILE A 634 -0.58 11.97 -15.05
CA ILE A 634 0.87 12.02 -15.12
C ILE A 634 1.30 13.48 -14.98
N MET A 635 2.31 13.71 -14.16
CA MET A 635 2.84 15.03 -13.85
C MET A 635 4.33 15.08 -14.20
N LYS A 636 5.19 15.28 -13.20
CA LYS A 636 6.62 15.49 -13.39
C LYS A 636 7.35 14.17 -13.67
N HIS A 637 8.22 14.14 -14.68
CA HIS A 637 9.18 13.04 -14.88
C HIS A 637 10.19 13.00 -13.73
N LEU A 638 10.41 11.81 -13.18
CA LEU A 638 11.31 11.57 -12.05
C LEU A 638 12.63 10.94 -12.49
N ALA A 639 12.55 9.90 -13.32
CA ALA A 639 13.70 9.11 -13.73
C ALA A 639 13.35 8.21 -14.92
N ASP A 640 14.37 7.82 -15.67
CA ASP A 640 14.30 6.68 -16.59
C ASP A 640 14.92 5.46 -15.92
N GLY A 641 14.19 4.34 -15.95
CA GLY A 641 14.59 3.05 -15.43
C GLY A 641 14.84 2.04 -16.54
N SER A 642 15.33 0.85 -16.17
CA SER A 642 15.61 -0.25 -17.11
C SER A 642 14.37 -0.80 -17.83
N PHE A 643 13.17 -0.48 -17.34
CA PHE A 643 11.90 -1.01 -17.85
C PHE A 643 10.96 0.09 -18.39
N GLY A 644 11.38 1.35 -18.28
CA GLY A 644 10.63 2.51 -18.75
C GLY A 644 10.77 3.74 -17.86
N SER A 645 9.90 4.72 -18.07
CA SER A 645 9.99 6.04 -17.43
C SER A 645 9.09 6.13 -16.20
N VAL A 646 9.59 6.83 -15.18
CA VAL A 646 8.94 7.00 -13.88
C VAL A 646 8.51 8.44 -13.71
N TYR A 647 7.26 8.65 -13.29
CA TYR A 647 6.66 9.97 -13.12
C TYR A 647 6.02 10.11 -11.74
N GLU A 648 6.01 11.32 -11.20
CA GLU A 648 5.02 11.71 -10.21
C GLU A 648 3.65 11.75 -10.88
N GLY A 649 2.62 11.32 -10.17
CA GLY A 649 1.25 11.41 -10.65
C GLY A 649 0.24 11.57 -9.54
N GLN A 650 -1.01 11.77 -9.94
CA GLN A 650 -2.16 11.68 -9.05
C GLN A 650 -3.12 10.61 -9.56
N TRP A 651 -3.60 9.77 -8.66
CA TRP A 651 -4.69 8.85 -8.95
C TRP A 651 -5.84 9.17 -8.02
N LEU A 652 -7.00 9.53 -8.60
CA LEU A 652 -8.16 10.03 -7.85
C LEU A 652 -7.80 11.18 -6.88
N GLY A 653 -6.86 12.04 -7.29
CA GLY A 653 -6.37 13.18 -6.50
C GLY A 653 -5.44 12.84 -5.33
N ALA A 654 -5.06 11.56 -5.17
CA ALA A 654 -4.02 11.13 -4.24
C ALA A 654 -2.67 11.03 -4.94
N ASN A 655 -1.60 11.48 -4.29
CA ASN A 655 -0.25 11.43 -4.85
C ASN A 655 0.25 9.99 -4.97
N VAL A 656 0.76 9.65 -6.15
CA VAL A 656 1.27 8.31 -6.53
C VAL A 656 2.52 8.44 -7.40
N VAL A 657 3.18 7.32 -7.64
CA VAL A 657 4.17 7.18 -8.71
C VAL A 657 3.54 6.40 -9.84
N VAL A 658 3.75 6.88 -11.07
CA VAL A 658 3.32 6.22 -12.31
C VAL A 658 4.57 5.73 -13.03
N LYS A 659 4.70 4.41 -13.22
CA LYS A 659 5.79 3.82 -14.01
C LYS A 659 5.24 3.39 -15.36
N GLN A 660 5.58 4.11 -16.42
CA GLN A 660 5.22 3.73 -17.79
C GLN A 660 6.20 2.69 -18.31
N VAL A 661 5.68 1.62 -18.90
CA VAL A 661 6.49 0.53 -19.46
C VAL A 661 6.75 0.78 -20.93
N LEU A 662 8.01 0.71 -21.38
CA LEU A 662 8.40 1.02 -22.76
C LEU A 662 8.41 -0.20 -23.70
N THR A 663 8.05 -1.38 -23.23
CA THR A 663 8.01 -2.62 -24.03
C THR A 663 6.86 -2.60 -25.04
N ASP A 664 7.10 -3.09 -26.27
CA ASP A 664 6.06 -3.27 -27.27
C ASP A 664 5.00 -4.29 -26.80
N GLN A 665 3.79 -3.81 -26.56
CA GLN A 665 2.66 -4.63 -26.11
C GLN A 665 1.84 -5.22 -27.25
N THR A 666 2.24 -5.04 -28.51
CA THR A 666 1.60 -5.74 -29.62
C THR A 666 1.85 -7.26 -29.52
N GLU A 667 2.98 -7.66 -28.95
CA GLU A 667 3.34 -9.05 -28.66
C GLU A 667 2.54 -9.63 -27.49
N ARG A 668 1.92 -10.78 -27.72
CA ARG A 668 1.13 -11.49 -26.70
C ARG A 668 1.94 -11.88 -25.47
N GLU A 669 3.18 -12.32 -25.65
CA GLU A 669 4.06 -12.72 -24.55
C GLU A 669 4.34 -11.56 -23.60
N ASN A 670 4.62 -10.36 -24.13
CA ASN A 670 4.90 -9.17 -23.31
C ASN A 670 3.67 -8.78 -22.48
N ARG A 671 2.46 -8.90 -23.04
CA ARG A 671 1.19 -8.67 -22.31
C ARG A 671 0.95 -9.71 -21.22
N GLU A 672 1.13 -10.99 -21.51
CA GLU A 672 0.95 -12.08 -20.53
C GLU A 672 1.95 -11.96 -19.39
N GLN A 673 3.19 -11.57 -19.69
CA GLN A 673 4.23 -11.32 -18.70
C GLN A 673 3.92 -10.08 -17.85
N PHE A 674 3.51 -8.96 -18.45
CA PHE A 674 3.01 -7.78 -17.71
C PHE A 674 1.91 -8.18 -16.74
N ARG A 675 0.92 -8.93 -17.21
CA ARG A 675 -0.18 -9.43 -16.39
C ARG A 675 0.31 -10.26 -15.22
N HIS A 676 1.18 -11.23 -15.47
CA HIS A 676 1.72 -12.13 -14.45
C HIS A 676 2.45 -11.36 -13.34
N GLU A 677 3.28 -10.41 -13.71
CA GLU A 677 4.04 -9.59 -12.75
C GLU A 677 3.13 -8.67 -11.93
N VAL A 678 2.10 -8.09 -12.56
CA VAL A 678 1.10 -7.31 -11.84
C VAL A 678 0.31 -8.19 -10.86
N ASP A 679 -0.14 -9.37 -11.28
CA ASP A 679 -0.90 -10.30 -10.43
C ASP A 679 -0.08 -10.68 -9.19
N LEU A 680 1.22 -10.93 -9.37
CA LEU A 680 2.15 -11.23 -8.29
C LEU A 680 2.37 -10.00 -7.38
N TRP A 681 2.76 -8.85 -7.92
CA TRP A 681 3.06 -7.65 -7.14
C TRP A 681 1.82 -7.11 -6.40
N PHE A 682 0.65 -7.18 -7.00
CA PHE A 682 -0.60 -6.69 -6.39
C PHE A 682 -0.94 -7.43 -5.09
N THR A 683 -0.64 -8.74 -5.02
CA THR A 683 -0.87 -9.57 -3.83
C THR A 683 0.12 -9.31 -2.69
N LEU A 684 1.28 -8.69 -2.99
CA LEU A 684 2.32 -8.44 -2.00
C LEU A 684 1.98 -7.24 -1.11
N ASN A 685 2.03 -7.49 0.19
CA ASN A 685 1.77 -6.50 1.24
C ASN A 685 2.78 -6.66 2.38
N HIS A 686 3.81 -5.81 2.36
CA HIS A 686 4.82 -5.75 3.41
C HIS A 686 5.32 -4.31 3.58
N ARG A 687 5.67 -3.93 4.81
CA ARG A 687 6.11 -2.56 5.12
C ARG A 687 7.39 -2.15 4.39
N ASN A 688 8.26 -3.11 4.08
CA ASN A 688 9.55 -2.89 3.40
C ASN A 688 9.52 -3.27 1.92
N LEU A 689 8.33 -3.31 1.30
CA LEU A 689 8.15 -3.45 -0.15
C LEU A 689 7.30 -2.28 -0.65
N ILE A 690 7.62 -1.72 -1.82
CA ILE A 690 6.78 -0.72 -2.48
C ILE A 690 5.43 -1.35 -2.80
N LYS A 691 4.35 -0.70 -2.37
CA LYS A 691 2.99 -1.17 -2.62
C LYS A 691 2.55 -0.79 -4.03
N LEU A 692 2.05 -1.76 -4.78
CA LEU A 692 1.27 -1.55 -5.99
C LEU A 692 -0.19 -1.24 -5.61
N TYR A 693 -0.73 -0.13 -6.11
CA TYR A 693 -2.14 0.22 -5.97
C TYR A 693 -2.99 -0.32 -7.12
N GLY A 694 -2.38 -0.45 -8.30
CA GLY A 694 -2.97 -1.06 -9.48
C GLY A 694 -2.12 -0.78 -10.72
N ALA A 695 -2.64 -1.17 -11.89
CA ALA A 695 -1.95 -1.01 -13.16
C ALA A 695 -2.94 -0.91 -14.32
N CYS A 696 -2.48 -0.43 -15.47
CA CYS A 696 -3.18 -0.54 -16.75
C CYS A 696 -2.34 -1.42 -17.68
N HIS A 697 -2.99 -2.42 -18.30
CA HIS A 697 -2.37 -3.28 -19.32
C HIS A 697 -2.85 -2.96 -20.74
N GLU A 698 -3.85 -2.08 -20.86
CA GLU A 698 -4.42 -1.64 -22.14
C GLU A 698 -3.82 -0.29 -22.55
N GLY A 699 -3.74 -0.04 -23.86
CA GLY A 699 -3.12 1.16 -24.41
C GLY A 699 -1.62 1.22 -24.05
N GLN A 700 -1.20 2.34 -23.46
CA GLN A 700 0.15 2.49 -22.89
C GLN A 700 0.18 1.91 -21.47
N PRO A 701 0.87 0.78 -21.19
CA PRO A 701 0.85 0.19 -19.88
C PRO A 701 1.58 1.03 -18.85
N PHE A 702 1.04 1.01 -17.64
CA PHE A 702 1.68 1.64 -16.51
C PHE A 702 1.33 0.95 -15.20
N PHE A 703 2.19 1.14 -14.21
CA PHE A 703 1.94 0.79 -12.82
C PHE A 703 1.64 2.05 -12.00
N VAL A 704 0.72 1.95 -11.03
CA VAL A 704 0.45 2.99 -10.04
C VAL A 704 0.89 2.48 -8.67
N CYS A 705 1.92 3.08 -8.09
CA CYS A 705 2.53 2.58 -6.85
C CYS A 705 2.83 3.69 -5.83
N GLU A 706 3.27 3.25 -4.65
CA GLU A 706 3.69 4.13 -3.55
C GLU A 706 4.88 5.02 -3.92
N HIS A 707 4.86 6.28 -3.48
CA HIS A 707 5.90 7.26 -3.74
C HIS A 707 7.00 7.22 -2.66
N ALA A 708 8.26 7.04 -3.08
CA ALA A 708 9.43 7.18 -2.23
C ALA A 708 10.01 8.60 -2.21
N ARG A 709 9.52 9.42 -1.26
CA ARG A 709 9.83 10.86 -1.21
C ARG A 709 11.28 11.21 -0.88
N LEU A 710 12.04 10.29 -0.27
CA LEU A 710 13.44 10.53 0.10
C LEU A 710 14.43 9.83 -0.85
N GLY A 711 13.95 9.37 -2.02
CA GLY A 711 14.77 8.79 -3.07
C GLY A 711 15.38 7.43 -2.70
N THR A 712 16.54 7.13 -3.28
CA THR A 712 17.28 5.88 -3.06
C THR A 712 17.93 5.85 -1.66
N LEU A 713 18.15 4.66 -1.12
CA LEU A 713 18.85 4.48 0.14
C LEU A 713 20.30 4.99 0.06
N ALA A 714 20.98 4.79 -1.07
CA ALA A 714 22.33 5.31 -1.28
C ALA A 714 22.38 6.83 -1.19
N SER A 715 21.41 7.55 -1.80
CA SER A 715 21.31 9.00 -1.65
C SER A 715 20.92 9.43 -0.23
N PHE A 716 20.00 8.70 0.40
CA PHE A 716 19.53 9.01 1.76
C PHE A 716 20.61 8.81 2.83
N ALA A 717 21.46 7.80 2.67
CA ALA A 717 22.51 7.45 3.62
C ALA A 717 23.64 8.50 3.68
N LYS A 718 23.82 9.31 2.63
CA LYS A 718 24.84 10.37 2.59
C LYS A 718 24.64 11.34 3.76
N GLY A 719 25.67 11.50 4.58
CA GLY A 719 25.64 12.39 5.74
C GLY A 719 24.79 11.90 6.93
N LYS A 720 24.30 10.65 6.91
CA LYS A 720 23.62 10.04 8.08
C LYS A 720 24.63 9.32 8.96
N CYS A 721 24.33 9.26 10.26
CA CYS A 721 25.17 8.49 11.18
C CYS A 721 25.07 7.00 10.86
N ARG A 722 26.15 6.25 11.18
CA ARG A 722 26.27 4.82 10.87
C ARG A 722 25.09 3.99 11.37
N LYS A 723 24.56 4.32 12.56
CA LYS A 723 23.42 3.62 13.15
C LYS A 723 22.19 3.65 12.23
N VAL A 724 21.85 4.81 11.65
CA VAL A 724 20.71 4.95 10.74
C VAL A 724 20.95 4.18 9.43
N VAL A 725 22.19 4.15 8.94
CA VAL A 725 22.56 3.41 7.73
C VAL A 725 22.38 1.90 7.93
N TRP A 726 22.92 1.34 9.00
CA TRP A 726 22.78 -0.09 9.31
C TRP A 726 21.35 -0.48 9.67
N GLU A 727 20.60 0.40 10.35
CA GLU A 727 19.16 0.20 10.57
C GLU A 727 18.39 0.12 9.23
N SER A 728 18.75 0.98 8.28
CA SER A 728 18.12 1.01 6.97
C SER A 728 18.39 -0.27 6.17
N LEU A 729 19.62 -0.79 6.21
CA LEU A 729 20.00 -2.06 5.61
C LEU A 729 19.28 -3.25 6.28
N TRP A 730 19.10 -3.21 7.60
CA TRP A 730 18.32 -4.21 8.31
C TRP A 730 16.85 -4.23 7.85
N TYR A 731 16.23 -3.08 7.63
CA TYR A 731 14.87 -3.00 7.05
C TYR A 731 14.81 -3.48 5.59
N ALA A 732 15.83 -3.20 4.77
CA ALA A 732 15.92 -3.74 3.41
C ALA A 732 15.98 -5.28 3.42
N ALA A 733 16.78 -5.87 4.32
CA ALA A 733 16.85 -7.32 4.51
C ALA A 733 15.50 -7.93 4.93
N SER A 734 14.70 -7.19 5.73
CA SER A 734 13.34 -7.61 6.07
C SER A 734 12.43 -7.73 4.85
N GLY A 735 12.55 -6.79 3.90
CA GLY A 735 11.84 -6.83 2.63
C GLY A 735 12.27 -8.02 1.77
N LEU A 736 13.58 -8.24 1.64
CA LEU A 736 14.13 -9.33 0.84
C LEU A 736 13.72 -10.70 1.40
N ARG A 737 13.79 -10.86 2.73
CA ARG A 737 13.31 -12.08 3.40
C ARG A 737 11.84 -12.37 3.08
N HIS A 738 10.98 -11.35 3.08
CA HIS A 738 9.57 -11.52 2.79
C HIS A 738 9.31 -12.00 1.35
N LEU A 739 10.11 -11.54 0.38
CA LEU A 739 10.05 -12.03 -1.01
C LEU A 739 10.46 -13.50 -1.08
N HIS A 740 11.61 -13.85 -0.49
CA HIS A 740 12.14 -15.22 -0.50
C HIS A 740 11.20 -16.22 0.20
N GLU A 741 10.56 -15.82 1.29
CA GLU A 741 9.54 -16.62 1.98
C GLU A 741 8.31 -16.95 1.13
N ARG A 742 8.03 -16.13 0.11
CA ARG A 742 6.94 -16.32 -0.85
C ARG A 742 7.42 -16.96 -2.15
N GLY A 743 8.67 -17.39 -2.21
CA GLY A 743 9.27 -18.01 -3.39
C GLY A 743 9.64 -17.02 -4.50
N ILE A 744 9.74 -15.72 -4.18
CA ILE A 744 9.96 -14.66 -5.17
C ILE A 744 11.42 -14.23 -5.13
N VAL A 745 12.12 -14.37 -6.26
CA VAL A 745 13.47 -13.85 -6.47
C VAL A 745 13.34 -12.37 -6.88
N HIS A 746 14.12 -11.47 -6.28
CA HIS A 746 14.11 -10.07 -6.68
C HIS A 746 14.70 -9.89 -8.09
N GLY A 747 15.85 -10.49 -8.37
CA GLY A 747 16.42 -10.60 -9.72
C GLY A 747 17.20 -9.39 -10.24
N ASP A 748 16.87 -8.18 -9.77
CA ASP A 748 17.54 -6.92 -10.13
C ASP A 748 17.84 -6.06 -8.88
N LEU A 749 18.38 -6.67 -7.82
CA LEU A 749 18.66 -5.91 -6.60
C LEU A 749 19.92 -5.03 -6.77
N LYS A 750 19.74 -3.71 -6.70
CA LYS A 750 20.78 -2.68 -6.80
C LYS A 750 20.40 -1.47 -5.94
N GLY A 751 21.34 -0.54 -5.68
CA GLY A 751 21.08 0.62 -4.80
C GLY A 751 19.88 1.47 -5.22
N ASN A 752 19.65 1.61 -6.52
CA ASN A 752 18.50 2.34 -7.07
C ASN A 752 17.14 1.71 -6.72
N ASN A 753 17.12 0.40 -6.43
CA ASN A 753 15.91 -0.36 -6.15
C ASN A 753 15.66 -0.50 -4.62
N ILE A 754 16.49 0.12 -3.78
CA ILE A 754 16.25 0.24 -2.34
C ILE A 754 15.90 1.70 -2.06
N LEU A 755 14.66 1.97 -1.67
CA LEU A 755 14.11 3.31 -1.55
C LEU A 755 13.80 3.70 -0.12
N CYS A 756 13.94 4.99 0.19
CA CYS A 756 13.51 5.59 1.45
C CYS A 756 12.24 6.41 1.22
N THR A 757 11.14 6.01 1.87
CA THR A 757 9.83 6.64 1.68
C THR A 757 9.54 7.78 2.66
N GLY A 758 10.21 7.78 3.81
CA GLY A 758 9.96 8.74 4.89
C GLY A 758 10.50 8.26 6.23
N TYR A 759 9.91 8.78 7.31
CA TYR A 759 10.23 8.41 8.69
C TYR A 759 8.97 7.97 9.44
N ALA A 760 9.08 6.88 10.20
CA ALA A 760 8.04 6.35 11.07
C ALA A 760 8.53 6.26 12.51
N PHE A 761 7.86 6.96 13.43
CA PHE A 761 8.25 7.00 14.84
C PHE A 761 9.73 7.37 15.07
N GLY A 762 10.30 8.20 14.17
CA GLY A 762 11.72 8.59 14.20
C GLY A 762 12.67 7.69 13.40
N ASN A 763 12.22 6.53 12.90
CA ASN A 763 13.05 5.56 12.16
C ASN A 763 12.82 5.67 10.65
N PRO A 764 13.82 5.41 9.80
CA PRO A 764 13.67 5.45 8.35
C PRO A 764 12.72 4.35 7.84
N VAL A 765 11.93 4.67 6.82
CA VAL A 765 11.00 3.71 6.17
C VAL A 765 11.58 3.25 4.84
N ILE A 766 12.29 2.13 4.89
CA ILE A 766 12.99 1.55 3.74
C ILE A 766 12.14 0.52 3.02
N LYS A 767 12.11 0.56 1.68
CA LYS A 767 11.31 -0.33 0.84
C LYS A 767 12.08 -0.80 -0.39
N LEU A 768 11.98 -2.08 -0.72
CA LEU A 768 12.46 -2.60 -2.01
C LEU A 768 11.43 -2.28 -3.10
N ALA A 769 11.93 -1.95 -4.28
CA ALA A 769 11.17 -1.67 -5.50
C ALA A 769 11.64 -2.58 -6.63
N ASP A 770 10.85 -2.69 -7.69
CA ASP A 770 11.24 -3.35 -8.96
C ASP A 770 11.67 -4.82 -8.82
N PHE A 771 11.15 -5.49 -7.79
CA PHE A 771 11.25 -6.94 -7.63
C PHE A 771 10.33 -7.66 -8.63
N GLY A 772 10.78 -8.79 -9.18
CA GLY A 772 10.02 -9.57 -10.18
C GLY A 772 10.08 -8.99 -11.60
N LEU A 773 10.43 -7.71 -11.75
CA LEU A 773 10.44 -7.04 -13.05
C LEU A 773 11.63 -7.41 -13.95
N SER A 774 12.60 -8.21 -13.49
CA SER A 774 13.82 -8.55 -14.25
C SER A 774 13.53 -9.20 -15.60
N VAL A 775 12.40 -9.90 -15.75
CA VAL A 775 12.00 -10.55 -17.00
C VAL A 775 11.72 -9.52 -18.12
N PHE A 776 11.40 -8.25 -17.79
CA PHE A 776 11.24 -7.19 -18.79
C PHE A 776 12.58 -6.62 -19.29
N ALA A 777 13.68 -6.82 -18.55
CA ALA A 777 15.00 -6.24 -18.90
C ALA A 777 15.73 -7.06 -19.95
N ASP A 778 15.56 -8.39 -19.96
CA ASP A 778 16.23 -9.30 -20.89
C ASP A 778 15.92 -9.00 -22.37
N ARG A 779 14.90 -8.18 -22.66
CA ARG A 779 14.50 -7.76 -24.02
C ARG A 779 14.85 -6.31 -24.37
N VAL A 780 15.33 -5.50 -23.41
CA VAL A 780 15.66 -4.07 -23.59
C VAL A 780 17.18 -3.82 -23.69
N GLU A 781 18.02 -4.83 -23.39
CA GLU A 781 19.50 -4.74 -23.46
C GLU A 781 20.06 -4.42 -24.88
N SER A 782 19.22 -4.21 -25.90
CA SER A 782 19.65 -3.77 -27.24
C SER A 782 19.68 -2.24 -27.46
N ALA A 783 19.31 -1.38 -26.50
CA ALA A 783 19.15 0.05 -26.80
C ALA A 783 19.31 1.05 -25.62
N SER A 784 20.43 1.06 -24.87
CA SER A 784 20.73 2.22 -24.00
C SER A 784 22.18 2.70 -24.11
N ASP A 785 22.30 4.01 -24.38
CA ASP A 785 23.49 4.83 -24.65
C ASP A 785 24.52 4.92 -23.50
N GLU A 786 25.72 5.40 -23.89
CA GLU A 786 27.02 5.59 -23.23
C GLU A 786 27.09 6.29 -21.84
N GLY A 787 26.04 6.27 -21.01
CA GLY A 787 26.02 6.99 -19.72
C GLY A 787 25.48 6.23 -18.50
N SER A 788 24.81 5.08 -18.68
CA SER A 788 24.27 4.30 -17.56
C SER A 788 25.20 3.13 -17.25
N LEU A 789 25.89 3.15 -16.10
CA LEU A 789 26.59 1.95 -15.61
C LEU A 789 25.55 0.82 -15.48
N GLY A 790 25.76 -0.28 -16.20
CA GLY A 790 24.83 -1.40 -16.15
C GLY A 790 24.78 -2.04 -14.75
N ALA A 791 23.76 -2.86 -14.48
CA ALA A 791 23.63 -3.58 -13.20
C ALA A 791 24.75 -4.62 -12.93
N PHE A 792 25.75 -4.72 -13.81
CA PHE A 792 26.86 -5.69 -13.75
C PHE A 792 27.60 -5.70 -12.41
N ARG A 793 27.74 -4.56 -11.75
CA ARG A 793 28.48 -4.41 -10.49
C ARG A 793 27.82 -5.06 -9.28
N TRP A 794 26.53 -5.33 -9.36
CA TRP A 794 25.76 -6.01 -8.33
C TRP A 794 25.45 -7.47 -8.69
N LYS A 795 25.60 -7.88 -9.96
CA LYS A 795 25.25 -9.23 -10.42
C LYS A 795 26.22 -10.28 -9.85
N ALA A 796 25.65 -11.40 -9.41
CA ALA A 796 26.40 -12.56 -8.95
C ALA A 796 27.23 -13.21 -10.08
N PRO A 797 28.32 -13.96 -9.78
CA PRO A 797 29.19 -14.57 -10.78
C PRO A 797 28.46 -15.48 -11.77
N GLU A 798 27.50 -16.27 -11.29
CA GLU A 798 26.66 -17.15 -12.10
C GLU A 798 25.72 -16.36 -13.02
N CYS A 799 25.14 -15.26 -12.53
CA CYS A 799 24.27 -14.39 -13.34
C CYS A 799 25.08 -13.65 -14.42
N LEU A 800 26.29 -13.19 -14.10
CA LEU A 800 27.21 -12.60 -15.07
C LEU A 800 27.63 -13.60 -16.17
N SER A 801 27.52 -14.90 -15.87
CA SER A 801 27.79 -16.00 -16.77
C SER A 801 26.53 -16.51 -17.51
N GLY A 802 25.39 -15.85 -17.32
CA GLY A 802 24.13 -16.11 -18.02
C GLY A 802 23.16 -17.06 -17.32
N ALA A 803 23.43 -17.45 -16.06
CA ALA A 803 22.45 -18.19 -15.27
C ALA A 803 21.26 -17.28 -14.87
N PRO A 804 20.04 -17.82 -14.76
CA PRO A 804 18.90 -17.05 -14.29
C PRO A 804 19.09 -16.65 -12.81
N PRO A 805 18.48 -15.52 -12.37
CA PRO A 805 18.54 -15.12 -10.97
C PRO A 805 17.95 -16.17 -10.02
N THR A 806 18.53 -16.25 -8.82
CA THR A 806 18.13 -17.15 -7.73
C THR A 806 18.08 -16.41 -6.39
N PHE A 807 17.54 -17.03 -5.34
CA PHE A 807 17.63 -16.47 -3.98
C PHE A 807 19.08 -16.22 -3.57
N ALA A 808 20.00 -17.12 -3.94
CA ALA A 808 21.42 -16.98 -3.63
C ALA A 808 22.07 -15.81 -4.39
N SER A 809 21.64 -15.51 -5.63
CA SER A 809 22.14 -14.35 -6.36
C SER A 809 21.64 -13.04 -5.77
N ASP A 810 20.39 -12.99 -5.27
CA ASP A 810 19.88 -11.82 -4.55
C ASP A 810 20.72 -11.51 -3.30
N ILE A 811 21.18 -12.53 -2.57
CA ILE A 811 22.06 -12.34 -1.40
C ILE A 811 23.39 -11.70 -1.82
N TYR A 812 23.99 -12.16 -2.92
CA TYR A 812 25.21 -11.56 -3.46
C TYR A 812 24.98 -10.09 -3.82
N SER A 813 23.91 -9.81 -4.57
CA SER A 813 23.54 -8.45 -4.98
C SER A 813 23.25 -7.54 -3.79
N PHE A 814 22.61 -8.07 -2.74
CA PHE A 814 22.38 -7.32 -1.50
C PHE A 814 23.70 -7.01 -0.78
N GLY A 815 24.68 -7.90 -0.82
CA GLY A 815 26.04 -7.65 -0.31
C GLY A 815 26.71 -6.48 -1.03
N MET A 816 26.53 -6.38 -2.35
CA MET A 816 27.00 -5.25 -3.14
C MET A 816 26.24 -3.95 -2.81
N CYS A 817 24.93 -4.01 -2.55
CA CYS A 817 24.18 -2.86 -2.05
C CYS A 817 24.65 -2.39 -0.66
N ILE A 818 25.04 -3.31 0.23
CA ILE A 818 25.63 -2.94 1.54
C ILE A 818 26.92 -2.16 1.33
N ILE A 819 27.80 -2.60 0.42
CA ILE A 819 29.00 -1.84 0.03
C ILE A 819 28.57 -0.45 -0.42
N GLU A 820 27.72 -0.36 -1.43
CA GLU A 820 27.29 0.93 -2.00
C GLU A 820 26.74 1.92 -0.97
N VAL A 821 25.87 1.46 -0.08
CA VAL A 821 25.18 2.30 0.89
C VAL A 821 26.11 2.76 2.02
N VAL A 822 27.01 1.88 2.49
CA VAL A 822 27.94 2.21 3.59
C VAL A 822 29.07 3.12 3.11
N THR A 823 29.49 2.97 1.85
CA THR A 823 30.62 3.71 1.27
C THR A 823 30.16 5.00 0.59
N GLY A 824 28.93 5.03 0.07
CA GLY A 824 28.45 6.09 -0.81
C GLY A 824 29.00 6.00 -2.25
N GLU A 825 29.73 4.93 -2.57
CA GLU A 825 30.36 4.68 -3.88
C GLU A 825 29.84 3.40 -4.51
N PHE A 826 29.77 3.34 -5.83
CA PHE A 826 29.38 2.12 -6.52
C PHE A 826 30.32 0.94 -6.21
N PRO A 827 29.80 -0.30 -6.16
CA PRO A 827 30.66 -1.47 -6.03
C PRO A 827 31.70 -1.48 -7.17
N TRP A 828 32.95 -1.75 -6.83
CA TRP A 828 34.12 -1.66 -7.73
C TRP A 828 34.52 -0.25 -8.18
N GLY A 829 33.83 0.81 -7.74
CA GLY A 829 34.08 2.20 -8.09
C GLY A 829 33.87 2.53 -9.57
N ASN A 830 33.75 3.81 -9.93
CA ASN A 830 33.41 4.21 -11.32
C ASN A 830 34.58 4.14 -12.31
N SER A 831 35.79 3.86 -11.83
CA SER A 831 37.00 3.88 -12.66
C SER A 831 37.30 2.57 -13.39
N ILE A 832 36.72 1.45 -12.96
CA ILE A 832 36.93 0.13 -13.56
C ILE A 832 35.84 -0.14 -14.60
N PRO A 833 36.14 -0.40 -15.88
CA PRO A 833 35.12 -0.75 -16.88
C PRO A 833 34.31 -2.01 -16.51
N ASP A 834 33.05 -2.10 -16.92
CA ASP A 834 32.15 -3.18 -16.53
C ASP A 834 32.63 -4.57 -17.01
N GLU A 835 33.33 -4.64 -18.15
CA GLU A 835 33.98 -5.86 -18.67
C GLU A 835 35.11 -6.32 -17.75
N ALA A 836 35.88 -5.38 -17.20
CA ALA A 836 36.94 -5.69 -16.24
C ALA A 836 36.35 -6.12 -14.89
N VAL A 837 35.23 -5.53 -14.46
CA VAL A 837 34.46 -6.00 -13.30
C VAL A 837 33.99 -7.44 -13.53
N LYS A 838 33.37 -7.72 -14.68
CA LYS A 838 32.93 -9.07 -15.06
C LYS A 838 34.08 -10.07 -15.04
N PHE A 839 35.24 -9.70 -15.57
CA PHE A 839 36.45 -10.54 -15.53
C PHE A 839 36.95 -10.78 -14.10
N HIS A 840 37.00 -9.75 -13.25
CA HIS A 840 37.43 -9.88 -11.86
C HIS A 840 36.52 -10.78 -11.03
N VAL A 841 35.20 -10.64 -11.21
CA VAL A 841 34.21 -11.45 -10.51
C VAL A 841 34.24 -12.89 -11.02
N THR A 842 34.13 -13.11 -12.33
CA THR A 842 33.95 -14.47 -12.88
C THR A 842 35.25 -15.27 -13.00
N GLN A 843 36.36 -14.64 -13.41
CA GLN A 843 37.62 -15.34 -13.69
C GLN A 843 38.60 -15.27 -12.53
N LYS A 844 38.79 -14.08 -11.92
CA LYS A 844 39.71 -13.93 -10.78
C LYS A 844 39.09 -14.30 -9.43
N LYS A 845 37.77 -14.42 -9.36
CA LYS A 845 37.01 -14.66 -8.12
C LYS A 845 37.37 -13.66 -7.02
N LEU A 846 37.36 -12.38 -7.37
CA LEU A 846 37.66 -11.29 -6.45
C LEU A 846 36.38 -10.55 -6.04
N LEU A 847 36.41 -10.01 -4.81
CA LEU A 847 35.47 -8.99 -4.35
C LEU A 847 36.10 -7.59 -4.47
N PRO A 848 35.30 -6.51 -4.41
CA PRO A 848 35.85 -5.18 -4.22
C PRO A 848 36.78 -5.14 -3.01
N ALA A 849 37.83 -4.31 -3.06
CA ALA A 849 38.75 -4.18 -1.94
C ALA A 849 38.01 -3.71 -0.67
N ARG A 850 38.31 -4.34 0.47
CA ARG A 850 37.75 -3.93 1.76
C ARG A 850 38.12 -2.49 2.06
N MET A 851 37.11 -1.66 2.25
CA MET A 851 37.30 -0.27 2.64
C MET A 851 37.43 -0.13 4.16
N ALA A 852 38.17 0.89 4.61
CA ALA A 852 38.39 1.18 6.03
C ALA A 852 37.10 1.48 6.82
N THR A 853 36.00 1.77 6.14
CA THR A 853 34.68 2.02 6.75
C THR A 853 34.00 0.75 7.28
N PHE A 854 34.50 -0.44 6.93
CA PHE A 854 34.02 -1.73 7.40
C PHE A 854 34.90 -2.30 8.52
N ASP A 855 34.31 -2.60 9.68
CA ASP A 855 34.96 -3.43 10.69
C ASP A 855 34.94 -4.93 10.30
N ASP A 856 35.62 -5.76 11.10
CA ASP A 856 35.79 -7.18 10.78
C ASP A 856 34.46 -7.94 10.75
N THR A 857 33.51 -7.57 11.62
CA THR A 857 32.21 -8.23 11.68
C THR A 857 31.33 -7.83 10.49
N GLN A 858 31.38 -6.56 10.10
CA GLN A 858 30.63 -6.04 8.95
C GLN A 858 31.18 -6.60 7.63
N TRP A 859 32.50 -6.70 7.49
CA TRP A 859 33.12 -7.27 6.30
C TRP A 859 32.94 -8.79 6.20
N ASP A 860 33.05 -9.52 7.30
CA ASP A 860 32.73 -10.97 7.33
C ASP A 860 31.32 -11.25 6.79
N LEU A 861 30.33 -10.43 7.17
CA LEU A 861 28.99 -10.54 6.62
C LEU A 861 28.99 -10.38 5.09
N VAL A 862 29.66 -9.35 4.57
CA VAL A 862 29.75 -9.10 3.12
C VAL A 862 30.43 -10.26 2.40
N GLU A 863 31.53 -10.80 2.93
CA GLU A 863 32.23 -11.96 2.34
C GLU A 863 31.35 -13.20 2.29
N ARG A 864 30.58 -13.46 3.34
CA ARG A 864 29.67 -14.60 3.42
C ARG A 864 28.45 -14.47 2.50
N MET A 865 27.96 -13.24 2.31
CA MET A 865 26.92 -12.91 1.34
C MET A 865 27.42 -13.07 -0.10
N CYS A 866 28.66 -12.66 -0.34
CA CYS A 866 29.29 -12.66 -1.66
C CYS A 866 30.15 -13.90 -1.93
N CYS A 867 29.91 -15.01 -1.22
CA CYS A 867 30.60 -16.28 -1.47
C CYS A 867 30.42 -16.73 -2.92
N PHE A 868 31.50 -17.14 -3.59
CA PHE A 868 31.43 -17.50 -5.02
C PHE A 868 30.59 -18.74 -5.29
N ASN A 869 30.59 -19.72 -4.38
CA ASN A 869 29.72 -20.88 -4.47
C ASN A 869 28.30 -20.49 -3.97
N PRO A 870 27.26 -20.48 -4.83
CA PRO A 870 25.90 -20.11 -4.42
C PRO A 870 25.33 -21.00 -3.31
N GLU A 871 25.73 -22.28 -3.25
CA GLU A 871 25.24 -23.22 -2.22
C GLU A 871 25.82 -22.95 -0.83
N GLU A 872 26.97 -22.26 -0.76
CA GLU A 872 27.63 -21.90 0.49
C GLU A 872 27.30 -20.48 0.96
N ARG A 873 26.53 -19.71 0.18
CA ARG A 873 26.12 -18.35 0.55
C ARG A 873 25.19 -18.39 1.75
N ILE A 874 25.40 -17.43 2.65
CA ILE A 874 24.56 -17.27 3.83
C ILE A 874 23.09 -17.00 3.45
N CYS A 875 22.14 -17.60 4.18
CA CYS A 875 20.72 -17.39 3.92
C CYS A 875 20.23 -16.02 4.40
N VAL A 876 19.15 -15.53 3.80
CA VAL A 876 18.55 -14.21 4.11
C VAL A 876 18.17 -14.05 5.58
N ASP A 877 17.76 -15.14 6.26
CA ASP A 877 17.42 -15.12 7.68
C ASP A 877 18.63 -14.79 8.54
N ALA A 878 19.78 -15.41 8.25
CA ALA A 878 21.01 -15.14 8.97
C ALA A 878 21.55 -13.73 8.65
N VAL A 879 21.46 -13.28 7.39
CA VAL A 879 21.76 -11.89 7.01
C VAL A 879 20.93 -10.90 7.85
N PHE A 880 19.63 -11.11 7.92
CA PHE A 880 18.72 -10.27 8.71
C PHE A 880 19.13 -10.21 10.19
N GLN A 881 19.48 -11.36 10.80
CA GLN A 881 19.87 -11.39 12.22
C GLN A 881 21.25 -10.76 12.46
N ILE A 882 22.22 -10.97 11.58
CA ILE A 882 23.56 -10.37 11.72
C ILE A 882 23.47 -8.85 11.55
N LEU A 883 22.72 -8.35 10.55
CA LEU A 883 22.47 -6.92 10.38
C LEU A 883 21.79 -6.30 11.60
N ARG A 884 20.82 -7.00 12.20
CA ARG A 884 20.19 -6.58 13.44
C ARG A 884 21.22 -6.41 14.55
N SER A 885 22.13 -7.38 14.71
CA SER A 885 23.21 -7.29 15.71
C SER A 885 24.17 -6.14 15.44
N ILE A 886 24.56 -5.91 14.18
CA ILE A 886 25.43 -4.79 13.80
C ILE A 886 24.75 -3.46 14.15
N PHE A 887 23.45 -3.33 13.86
CA PHE A 887 22.67 -2.14 14.21
C PHE A 887 22.64 -1.86 15.72
N PHE A 888 22.38 -2.87 16.56
CA PHE A 888 22.35 -2.69 18.02
C PHE A 888 23.75 -2.46 18.62
N GLY A 889 24.78 -3.05 18.02
CA GLY A 889 26.18 -2.85 18.40
C GLY A 889 26.80 -1.53 17.91
N CYS A 890 26.16 -0.80 16.99
CA CYS A 890 26.58 0.56 16.64
C CYS A 890 26.28 1.50 17.82
N GLU A 891 27.28 1.73 18.69
CA GLU A 891 27.23 2.83 19.64
C GLU A 891 27.02 4.16 18.90
N GLN A 892 26.38 5.12 19.58
CA GLN A 892 26.22 6.50 19.11
C GLN A 892 27.60 7.18 19.06
N ILE A 893 28.43 6.80 18.09
CA ILE A 893 29.61 7.59 17.76
C ILE A 893 29.11 8.78 16.93
N PRO A 894 29.31 10.03 17.40
CA PRO A 894 28.79 11.25 16.79
C PRO A 894 29.12 11.38 15.31
#